data_AF-A0A193C372-F1
#
_entry.id   AF-A0A193C372-F1
#
_cell.length_a   1.000
_cell.length_b   1.000
_cell.length_c   1.000
_cell.angle_alpha   90.00
_cell.angle_beta   90.00
_cell.angle_gamma   90.00
#
_symmetry.space_group_name_H-M   'P 1'
#
loop_
_entity.id
_entity.type
_entity.pdbx_description
1 polymer ?
#
loop_
_entity_poly.entity_id
_entity_poly.type
_entity_poly.pdbx_seq_one_letter_code
_entity_poly.pdbx_strand_id
1 'polypeptide(L)'
;MDTLPPSPGPFEPSAQPPMSVLVYRQQADPPRELPVLSNRAIGWAATALIVLGAGVAVVLLVAFGDGGHSGRLEAIKTAGTIVLGTGGAAALWLTARRQRTSELSLNQAHAAHATTIADAEARRITDLYGKAADQLGSAQAPVRLAGLYALERLAQDNPAQRQTIVDLLCAYLRMPYQPPQREPVRRPGVSRPLLGSQARQRASVRLAPPAPRADALTAEYAEAEQERQVRRTAQTILFRHLKFGTKDEPVDTFWPDINLDLTGAVLGPANLIGCRIVAADFTDATFTGDVWFNDVRFGLNAVFAGARFTGVAQFANTRFDHEADFRRATFDKAARFADVDFRGNTTFKQADFRAEAVFTGATFAVDAWFAEADFGGEVRFGKARFAGLGVFAHTRFAANAYFAHAHFDIGADFSEARFDGAFTGFVAANLGSARFHATEFGRNIEFTGALFAEDTTFTMARFDAGVEFTRTRFHGTAHFGGARFTKPAVFEEAVFVGDTRFHDCRFDGLTTFERARFEANVWFESTEFVDSVGFTKTVFRGEVKFLNTRFGEVCGFFEARFENDIVFSWIRFGGPVSFTCTDFARPPRINTVWVRADVRKIGSGSVWPPGTEVRDVCERPYVASEGEWGTLVLARPDDPAGSHAPPENSTR
;
A
#
# COMPACT_ATOMS: atom_id res chain seq x y z
N MET A 1 -8.72 -36.85 17.14
CA MET A 1 -7.64 -37.45 16.33
C MET A 1 -7.47 -36.50 15.17
N ASP A 2 -6.81 -35.36 15.45
CA ASP A 2 -6.69 -34.24 14.53
C ASP A 2 -5.22 -33.83 14.53
N THR A 3 -4.55 -34.08 13.41
CA THR A 3 -3.12 -33.83 13.22
C THR A 3 -2.92 -32.39 12.75
N LEU A 4 -2.27 -31.58 13.60
CA LEU A 4 -1.70 -30.28 13.24
C LEU A 4 -0.68 -30.41 12.09
N PRO A 5 -0.59 -29.44 11.17
CA PRO A 5 0.46 -29.40 10.16
C PRO A 5 1.81 -29.01 10.80
N PRO A 6 2.95 -29.44 10.22
CA PRO A 6 4.26 -29.19 10.81
C PRO A 6 4.72 -27.74 10.60
N SER A 7 5.46 -27.21 11.57
CA SER A 7 6.08 -25.89 11.55
C SER A 7 7.12 -25.74 10.41
N PRO A 8 7.24 -24.55 9.79
CA PRO A 8 8.24 -24.30 8.76
C PRO A 8 9.65 -24.22 9.38
N GLY A 9 10.60 -24.93 8.77
CA GLY A 9 12.02 -24.88 9.15
C GLY A 9 12.72 -23.57 8.73
N PRO A 10 13.94 -23.33 9.22
CA PRO A 10 14.67 -22.09 8.94
C PRO A 10 15.07 -21.98 7.46
N PHE A 11 14.86 -20.80 6.88
CA PHE A 11 15.23 -20.45 5.51
C PHE A 11 16.76 -20.54 5.32
N GLU A 12 17.21 -21.50 4.50
CA GLU A 12 18.52 -21.43 3.85
C GLU A 12 18.45 -20.44 2.67
N PRO A 13 19.46 -19.58 2.49
CA PRO A 13 19.53 -18.69 1.33
C PRO A 13 19.79 -19.53 0.07
N SER A 14 18.79 -19.64 -0.80
CA SER A 14 18.99 -20.27 -2.11
C SER A 14 19.98 -19.42 -2.92
N ALA A 15 21.13 -20.01 -3.22
CA ALA A 15 22.05 -19.45 -4.20
C ALA A 15 21.33 -19.40 -5.55
N GLN A 16 20.94 -18.20 -5.97
CA GLN A 16 20.47 -17.96 -7.33
C GLN A 16 21.59 -18.35 -8.30
N PRO A 17 21.36 -19.24 -9.29
CA PRO A 17 22.32 -19.42 -10.35
C PRO A 17 22.37 -18.13 -11.19
N PRO A 18 23.53 -17.78 -11.78
CA PRO A 18 23.59 -16.67 -12.71
C PRO A 18 22.59 -16.93 -13.85
N MET A 19 21.77 -15.92 -14.16
CA MET A 19 20.83 -15.90 -15.27
C MET A 19 21.59 -16.13 -16.58
N SER A 20 21.80 -17.39 -16.93
CA SER A 20 22.13 -17.81 -18.27
C SER A 20 20.92 -17.50 -19.13
N VAL A 21 21.12 -16.69 -20.17
CA VAL A 21 20.16 -16.38 -21.23
C VAL A 21 19.44 -17.65 -21.66
N LEU A 22 18.26 -17.89 -21.07
CA LEU A 22 17.32 -18.90 -21.54
C LEU A 22 16.70 -18.30 -22.79
N VAL A 23 17.36 -18.55 -23.92
CA VAL A 23 16.76 -18.44 -25.24
C VAL A 23 15.51 -19.30 -25.19
N TYR A 24 14.35 -18.68 -25.00
CA TYR A 24 13.07 -19.35 -25.10
C TYR A 24 12.89 -19.73 -26.57
N ARG A 25 13.41 -20.91 -26.93
CA ARG A 25 13.22 -21.49 -28.25
C ARG A 25 11.77 -21.94 -28.32
N GLN A 26 10.92 -21.11 -28.93
CA GLN A 26 9.57 -21.51 -29.28
C GLN A 26 9.67 -22.79 -30.14
N GLN A 27 9.05 -23.87 -29.66
CA GLN A 27 9.04 -25.14 -30.36
C GLN A 27 8.15 -24.96 -31.59
N ALA A 28 8.78 -24.75 -32.75
CA ALA A 28 8.10 -24.72 -34.03
C ALA A 28 7.32 -26.03 -34.22
N ASP A 29 6.10 -25.93 -34.74
CA ASP A 29 5.34 -27.12 -35.15
C ASP A 29 6.24 -27.98 -36.05
N PRO A 30 6.42 -29.27 -35.72
CA PRO A 30 7.28 -30.12 -36.53
C PRO A 30 6.73 -30.17 -37.95
N PRO A 31 7.60 -30.07 -38.98
CA PRO A 31 7.16 -30.15 -40.36
C PRO A 31 6.35 -31.43 -40.59
N ARG A 32 5.22 -31.34 -41.29
CA ARG A 32 4.38 -32.51 -41.61
C ARG A 32 5.23 -33.57 -42.34
N GLU A 33 5.55 -34.65 -41.64
CA GLU A 33 6.29 -35.77 -42.21
C GLU A 33 5.43 -36.47 -43.27
N LEU A 34 6.02 -36.74 -44.43
CA LEU A 34 5.38 -37.60 -45.43
C LEU A 34 5.26 -39.03 -44.87
N PRO A 35 4.14 -39.73 -45.10
CA PRO A 35 3.92 -41.08 -44.57
C PRO A 35 4.95 -42.06 -45.17
N VAL A 36 5.83 -42.59 -44.32
CA VAL A 36 6.88 -43.53 -44.74
C VAL A 36 6.39 -44.98 -44.63
N LEU A 37 6.56 -45.77 -45.68
CA LEU A 37 6.24 -47.21 -45.66
C LEU A 37 7.12 -47.98 -44.65
N SER A 38 6.49 -48.74 -43.75
CA SER A 38 7.19 -49.53 -42.73
C SER A 38 7.92 -50.74 -43.31
N ASN A 39 9.10 -51.07 -42.79
CA ASN A 39 9.86 -52.30 -43.13
C ASN A 39 9.02 -53.57 -42.98
N ARG A 40 8.14 -53.60 -41.97
CA ARG A 40 7.25 -54.73 -41.73
C ARG A 40 6.19 -54.81 -42.82
N ALA A 41 5.60 -53.69 -43.23
CA ALA A 41 4.59 -53.65 -44.28
C ALA A 41 5.17 -54.08 -45.65
N ILE A 42 6.37 -53.60 -45.99
CA ILE A 42 7.08 -53.98 -47.21
C ILE A 42 7.46 -55.47 -47.17
N GLY A 43 7.94 -55.96 -46.02
CA GLY A 43 8.27 -57.37 -45.82
C GLY A 43 7.05 -58.28 -45.94
N TRP A 44 5.95 -57.97 -45.25
CA TRP A 44 4.70 -58.72 -45.31
C TRP A 44 4.11 -58.75 -46.72
N ALA A 45 4.12 -57.64 -47.45
CA ALA A 45 3.64 -57.60 -48.83
C ALA A 45 4.49 -58.46 -49.78
N ALA A 46 5.82 -58.43 -49.63
CA ALA A 46 6.72 -59.27 -50.41
C ALA A 46 6.55 -60.76 -50.08
N THR A 47 6.46 -61.11 -48.78
CA THR A 47 6.21 -62.48 -48.33
C THR A 47 4.84 -62.98 -48.79
N ALA A 48 3.79 -62.17 -48.70
CA ALA A 48 2.46 -62.52 -49.18
C ALA A 48 2.44 -62.80 -50.69
N LEU A 49 3.14 -61.99 -51.49
CA LEU A 49 3.30 -62.21 -52.93
C LEU A 49 4.06 -63.52 -53.24
N ILE A 50 5.13 -63.82 -52.49
CA ILE A 50 5.90 -65.06 -52.65
C ILE A 50 5.05 -66.28 -52.26
N VAL A 51 4.35 -66.23 -51.13
CA VAL A 51 3.49 -67.32 -50.65
C VAL A 51 2.31 -67.56 -51.61
N LEU A 52 1.70 -66.50 -52.13
CA LEU A 52 0.66 -66.60 -53.16
C LEU A 52 1.20 -67.28 -54.43
N GLY A 53 2.36 -66.84 -54.92
CA GLY A 53 3.01 -67.42 -56.10
C GLY A 53 3.37 -68.90 -55.91
N ALA A 54 3.93 -69.26 -54.75
CA ALA A 54 4.28 -70.64 -54.43
C ALA A 54 3.02 -71.51 -54.26
N GLY A 55 1.97 -70.98 -53.63
CA GLY A 55 0.68 -71.65 -53.48
C GLY A 55 0.04 -71.97 -54.84
N VAL A 56 0.02 -71.00 -55.77
CA VAL A 56 -0.49 -71.20 -57.14
C VAL A 56 0.34 -72.26 -57.88
N ALA A 57 1.67 -72.24 -57.75
CA ALA A 57 2.54 -73.24 -58.37
C ALA A 57 2.27 -74.66 -57.83
N VAL A 58 2.07 -74.82 -56.52
CA VAL A 58 1.73 -76.10 -55.90
C VAL A 58 0.34 -76.59 -56.35
N VAL A 59 -0.66 -75.71 -56.38
CA VAL A 59 -2.01 -76.06 -56.86
C VAL A 59 -1.97 -76.53 -58.31
N LEU A 60 -1.22 -75.84 -59.19
CA LEU A 60 -1.04 -76.26 -60.59
C LEU A 60 -0.34 -77.62 -60.70
N LEU A 61 0.68 -77.88 -59.87
CA LEU A 61 1.37 -79.17 -59.85
C LEU A 61 0.51 -80.31 -59.32
N VAL A 62 -0.38 -80.06 -58.35
CA VAL A 62 -1.30 -81.07 -57.82
C VAL A 62 -2.46 -81.31 -58.79
N ALA A 63 -3.04 -80.27 -59.37
CA ALA A 63 -4.19 -80.38 -60.27
C ALA A 63 -3.85 -81.03 -61.62
N PHE A 64 -2.61 -80.90 -62.10
CA PHE A 64 -2.20 -81.37 -63.43
C PHE A 64 -1.04 -82.39 -63.40
N GLY A 65 -0.55 -82.78 -62.22
CA GLY A 65 0.67 -83.58 -62.06
C GLY A 65 0.53 -85.10 -62.27
N ASP A 66 -0.70 -85.61 -62.37
CA ASP A 66 -0.99 -87.05 -62.54
C ASP A 66 -1.38 -87.42 -64.00
N GLY A 67 -1.43 -86.43 -64.89
CA GLY A 67 -1.60 -86.65 -66.33
C GLY A 67 -0.30 -87.13 -66.99
N GLY A 68 -0.41 -88.00 -68.00
CA GLY A 68 0.72 -88.58 -68.74
C GLY A 68 1.77 -87.57 -69.24
N HIS A 69 2.94 -88.07 -69.67
CA HIS A 69 4.22 -87.35 -69.87
C HIS A 69 4.16 -85.90 -70.44
N SER A 70 3.18 -85.50 -71.25
CA SER A 70 3.06 -84.12 -71.75
C SER A 70 2.48 -83.11 -70.74
N GLY A 71 1.53 -83.51 -69.89
CA GLY A 71 0.85 -82.62 -68.93
C GLY A 71 1.77 -82.19 -67.78
N ARG A 72 2.62 -83.11 -67.29
CA ARG A 72 3.66 -82.82 -66.31
C ARG A 72 4.68 -81.80 -66.81
N LEU A 73 5.05 -81.87 -68.09
CA LEU A 73 6.06 -80.97 -68.66
C LEU A 73 5.51 -79.54 -68.80
N GLU A 74 4.27 -79.38 -69.25
CA GLU A 74 3.58 -78.08 -69.31
C GLU A 74 3.37 -77.48 -67.92
N ALA A 75 2.97 -78.27 -66.92
CA ALA A 75 2.82 -77.81 -65.55
C ALA A 75 4.14 -77.37 -64.92
N ILE A 76 5.24 -78.11 -65.15
CA ILE A 76 6.59 -77.72 -64.70
C ILE A 76 7.06 -76.46 -65.40
N LYS A 77 6.80 -76.33 -66.71
CA LYS A 77 7.19 -75.14 -67.49
C LYS A 77 6.45 -73.90 -67.02
N THR A 78 5.16 -74.04 -66.70
CA THR A 78 4.30 -72.94 -66.22
C THR A 78 4.56 -72.60 -64.75
N ALA A 79 4.83 -73.60 -63.90
CA ALA A 79 5.30 -73.37 -62.53
C ALA A 79 6.68 -72.68 -62.54
N GLY A 80 7.56 -73.06 -63.46
CA GLY A 80 8.87 -72.43 -63.67
C GLY A 80 8.77 -70.96 -64.07
N THR A 81 7.78 -70.56 -64.89
CA THR A 81 7.55 -69.15 -65.25
C THR A 81 6.96 -68.34 -64.09
N ILE A 82 6.13 -68.94 -63.23
CA ILE A 82 5.63 -68.30 -62.00
C ILE A 82 6.76 -68.08 -61.00
N VAL A 83 7.70 -69.04 -60.88
CA VAL A 83 8.91 -68.89 -60.05
C VAL A 83 9.85 -67.82 -60.61
N LEU A 84 9.96 -67.66 -61.94
CA LEU A 84 10.65 -66.50 -62.55
C LEU A 84 9.96 -65.15 -62.25
N GLY A 85 8.65 -65.14 -62.03
CA GLY A 85 7.88 -63.98 -61.58
C GLY A 85 8.24 -63.47 -60.17
N THR A 86 8.91 -64.28 -59.34
CA THR A 86 9.44 -63.85 -58.03
C THR A 86 10.51 -62.75 -58.16
N GLY A 87 11.18 -62.65 -59.33
CA GLY A 87 12.04 -61.53 -59.67
C GLY A 87 11.31 -60.18 -59.71
N GLY A 88 10.02 -60.17 -60.05
CA GLY A 88 9.17 -58.98 -60.02
C GLY A 88 8.86 -58.51 -58.59
N ALA A 89 8.68 -59.43 -57.64
CA ALA A 89 8.52 -59.10 -56.22
C ALA A 89 9.84 -58.56 -55.63
N ALA A 90 10.99 -59.10 -56.03
CA ALA A 90 12.29 -58.56 -55.67
C ALA A 90 12.52 -57.17 -56.28
N ALA A 91 12.08 -56.93 -57.52
CA ALA A 91 12.14 -55.61 -58.16
C ALA A 91 11.24 -54.59 -57.45
N LEU A 92 9.99 -54.96 -57.11
CA LEU A 92 9.07 -54.13 -56.32
C LEU A 92 9.59 -53.85 -54.92
N TRP A 93 10.22 -54.83 -54.29
CA TRP A 93 10.89 -54.63 -53.00
C TRP A 93 12.06 -53.66 -53.12
N LEU A 94 12.86 -53.77 -54.19
CA LEU A 94 13.98 -52.88 -54.46
C LEU A 94 13.50 -51.44 -54.75
N THR A 95 12.42 -51.27 -55.52
CA THR A 95 11.83 -49.95 -55.80
C THR A 95 11.19 -49.35 -54.56
N ALA A 96 10.44 -50.12 -53.76
CA ALA A 96 9.88 -49.67 -52.49
C ALA A 96 10.97 -49.28 -51.48
N ARG A 97 12.08 -50.04 -51.43
CA ARG A 97 13.24 -49.71 -50.59
C ARG A 97 13.93 -48.43 -51.06
N ARG A 98 14.10 -48.24 -52.37
CA ARG A 98 14.64 -47.01 -52.96
C ARG A 98 13.72 -45.80 -52.70
N GLN A 99 12.41 -45.99 -52.83
CA GLN A 99 11.41 -44.96 -52.56
C GLN A 99 11.40 -44.53 -51.09
N ARG A 100 11.48 -45.49 -50.16
CA ARG A 100 11.60 -45.20 -48.73
C ARG A 100 12.86 -44.39 -48.41
N THR A 101 14.00 -44.74 -49.02
CA THR A 101 15.23 -43.97 -48.83
C THR A 101 15.12 -42.55 -49.39
N SER A 102 14.43 -42.36 -50.52
CA SER A 102 14.17 -41.00 -51.03
C SER A 102 13.22 -40.21 -50.13
N GLU A 103 12.14 -40.82 -49.62
CA GLU A 103 11.19 -40.17 -48.71
C GLU A 103 11.87 -39.77 -47.38
N LEU A 104 12.70 -40.65 -46.81
CA LEU A 104 13.49 -40.34 -45.63
C LEU A 104 14.52 -39.23 -45.90
N SER A 105 15.19 -39.26 -47.06
CA SER A 105 16.14 -38.20 -47.43
C SER A 105 15.46 -36.85 -47.66
N LEU A 106 14.23 -36.85 -48.17
CA LEU A 106 13.43 -35.64 -48.37
C LEU A 106 12.95 -35.08 -47.03
N ASN A 107 12.47 -35.94 -46.11
CA ASN A 107 12.11 -35.53 -44.74
C ASN A 107 13.34 -34.96 -44.00
N GLN A 108 14.52 -35.58 -44.15
CA GLN A 108 15.78 -35.04 -43.61
C GLN A 108 16.16 -33.70 -44.26
N ALA A 109 16.00 -33.56 -45.57
CA ALA A 109 16.27 -32.32 -46.29
C ALA A 109 15.30 -31.21 -45.88
N HIS A 110 14.01 -31.50 -45.68
CA HIS A 110 13.02 -30.54 -45.18
C HIS A 110 13.34 -30.10 -43.75
N ALA A 111 13.71 -31.04 -42.86
CA ALA A 111 14.13 -30.70 -41.50
C ALA A 111 15.43 -29.87 -41.48
N ALA A 112 16.41 -30.23 -42.31
CA ALA A 112 17.66 -29.46 -42.48
C ALA A 112 17.39 -28.06 -43.08
N HIS A 113 16.45 -27.94 -44.01
CA HIS A 113 16.09 -26.66 -44.61
C HIS A 113 15.35 -25.76 -43.61
N ALA A 114 14.41 -26.30 -42.84
CA ALA A 114 13.71 -25.57 -41.78
C ALA A 114 14.66 -25.05 -40.71
N THR A 115 15.62 -25.87 -40.27
CA THR A 115 16.67 -25.43 -39.32
C THR A 115 17.59 -24.38 -39.92
N THR A 116 17.97 -24.51 -41.20
CA THR A 116 18.78 -23.50 -41.90
C THR A 116 18.07 -22.15 -42.01
N ILE A 117 16.76 -22.15 -42.33
CA ILE A 117 15.95 -20.92 -42.39
C ILE A 117 15.88 -20.27 -41.01
N ALA A 118 15.58 -21.05 -39.96
CA ALA A 118 15.52 -20.54 -38.59
C ALA A 118 16.86 -19.95 -38.13
N ASP A 119 17.98 -20.61 -38.45
CA ASP A 119 19.32 -20.11 -38.15
C ASP A 119 19.65 -18.83 -38.93
N ALA A 120 19.25 -18.74 -40.21
CA ALA A 120 19.45 -17.54 -41.03
C ALA A 120 18.62 -16.34 -40.54
N GLU A 121 17.37 -16.59 -40.13
CA GLU A 121 16.50 -15.58 -39.54
C GLU A 121 17.05 -15.07 -38.20
N ALA A 122 17.48 -15.98 -37.32
CA ALA A 122 18.11 -15.63 -36.04
C ALA A 122 19.38 -14.78 -36.22
N ARG A 123 20.24 -15.12 -37.20
CA ARG A 123 21.43 -14.33 -37.55
C ARG A 123 21.05 -12.94 -38.06
N ARG A 124 20.05 -12.85 -38.96
CA ARG A 124 19.57 -11.57 -39.50
C ARG A 124 19.02 -10.66 -38.38
N ILE A 125 18.25 -11.20 -37.45
CA ILE A 125 17.73 -10.44 -36.30
C ILE A 125 18.88 -9.92 -35.43
N THR A 126 19.86 -10.78 -35.15
CA THR A 126 21.06 -10.42 -34.36
C THR A 126 21.87 -9.31 -35.04
N ASP A 127 22.08 -9.40 -36.36
CA ASP A 127 22.79 -8.37 -37.13
C ASP A 127 22.02 -7.03 -37.15
N LEU A 128 20.69 -7.07 -37.28
CA LEU A 128 19.86 -5.85 -37.23
C LEU A 128 19.88 -5.21 -35.84
N TYR A 129 19.81 -6.02 -34.79
CA TYR A 129 19.97 -5.58 -33.41
C TYR A 129 21.32 -4.90 -33.20
N GLY A 130 22.42 -5.56 -33.59
CA GLY A 130 23.78 -5.02 -33.46
C GLY A 130 23.92 -3.67 -34.16
N LYS A 131 23.45 -3.55 -35.41
CA LYS A 131 23.48 -2.28 -36.15
C LYS A 131 22.68 -1.16 -35.47
N ALA A 132 21.51 -1.48 -34.93
CA ALA A 132 20.67 -0.48 -34.28
C ALA A 132 21.24 -0.05 -32.91
N ALA A 133 21.84 -0.98 -32.17
CA ALA A 133 22.58 -0.68 -30.94
C ALA A 133 23.81 0.20 -31.22
N ASP A 134 24.59 -0.09 -32.26
CA ASP A 134 25.72 0.74 -32.69
C ASP A 134 25.27 2.17 -33.06
N GLN A 135 24.13 2.31 -33.74
CA GLN A 135 23.55 3.61 -34.06
C GLN A 135 23.14 4.40 -32.81
N LEU A 136 22.62 3.73 -31.78
CA LEU A 136 22.25 4.34 -30.51
C LEU A 136 23.48 4.85 -29.74
N GLY A 137 24.65 4.24 -29.92
CA GLY A 137 25.94 4.69 -29.37
C GLY A 137 26.60 5.86 -30.12
N SER A 138 26.01 6.34 -31.21
CA SER A 138 26.58 7.43 -32.02
C SER A 138 26.61 8.77 -31.29
N ALA A 139 27.67 9.56 -31.49
CA ALA A 139 27.74 10.94 -31.02
C ALA A 139 26.68 11.86 -31.67
N GLN A 140 26.20 11.52 -32.87
CA GLN A 140 25.22 12.33 -33.60
C GLN A 140 23.79 11.95 -33.24
N ALA A 141 23.03 12.91 -32.69
CA ALA A 141 21.64 12.68 -32.30
C ALA A 141 20.72 12.18 -33.43
N PRO A 142 20.80 12.65 -34.69
CA PRO A 142 20.00 12.09 -35.78
C PRO A 142 20.24 10.58 -36.02
N VAL A 143 21.48 10.12 -35.84
CA VAL A 143 21.84 8.69 -35.97
C VAL A 143 21.25 7.89 -34.82
N ARG A 144 21.30 8.41 -33.58
CA ARG A 144 20.66 7.77 -32.41
C ARG A 144 19.15 7.65 -32.59
N LEU A 145 18.49 8.70 -33.11
CA LEU A 145 17.05 8.67 -33.41
C LEU A 145 16.71 7.60 -34.47
N ALA A 146 17.51 7.48 -35.52
CA ALA A 146 17.33 6.42 -36.52
C ALA A 146 17.49 5.02 -35.90
N GLY A 147 18.48 4.85 -35.01
CA GLY A 147 18.67 3.62 -34.23
C GLY A 147 17.46 3.27 -33.36
N LEU A 148 16.88 4.25 -32.66
CA LEU A 148 15.67 4.05 -31.84
C LEU A 148 14.47 3.54 -32.67
N TYR A 149 14.20 4.14 -33.83
CA TYR A 149 13.11 3.68 -34.71
C TYR A 149 13.41 2.32 -35.36
N ALA A 150 14.68 2.01 -35.61
CA ALA A 150 15.08 0.69 -36.08
C ALA A 150 14.84 -0.39 -35.02
N LEU A 151 15.14 -0.08 -33.74
CA LEU A 151 14.83 -0.94 -32.59
C LEU A 151 13.32 -1.10 -32.38
N GLU A 152 12.53 -0.03 -32.45
CA GLU A 152 11.05 -0.07 -32.35
C GLU A 152 10.46 -1.04 -33.38
N ARG A 153 10.87 -0.90 -34.66
CA ARG A 153 10.40 -1.79 -35.73
C ARG A 153 10.84 -3.24 -35.51
N LEU A 154 12.10 -3.45 -35.10
CA LEU A 154 12.61 -4.79 -34.81
C LEU A 154 11.79 -5.47 -33.70
N ALA A 155 11.46 -4.75 -32.63
CA ALA A 155 10.63 -5.24 -31.54
C ALA A 155 9.16 -5.51 -31.96
N GLN A 156 8.61 -4.66 -32.84
CA GLN A 156 7.26 -4.85 -33.35
C GLN A 156 7.14 -6.16 -34.15
N ASP A 157 8.10 -6.42 -35.03
CA ASP A 157 8.13 -7.59 -35.91
C ASP A 157 8.55 -8.88 -35.18
N ASN A 158 9.24 -8.76 -34.03
CA ASN A 158 9.83 -9.90 -33.31
C ASN A 158 9.43 -9.91 -31.83
N PRO A 159 8.26 -10.48 -31.47
CA PRO A 159 7.77 -10.50 -30.10
C PRO A 159 8.75 -11.05 -29.06
N ALA A 160 9.51 -12.09 -29.41
CA ALA A 160 10.50 -12.70 -28.53
C ALA A 160 11.67 -11.78 -28.14
N GLN A 161 11.90 -10.69 -28.89
CA GLN A 161 12.99 -9.74 -28.65
C GLN A 161 12.53 -8.46 -27.94
N ARG A 162 11.22 -8.30 -27.68
CA ARG A 162 10.66 -7.06 -27.12
C ARG A 162 11.29 -6.70 -25.78
N GLN A 163 11.41 -7.67 -24.86
CA GLN A 163 12.02 -7.40 -23.55
C GLN A 163 13.50 -7.01 -23.70
N THR A 164 14.28 -7.71 -24.52
CA THR A 164 15.70 -7.37 -24.77
C THR A 164 15.86 -5.95 -25.32
N ILE A 165 14.95 -5.52 -26.21
CA ILE A 165 14.98 -4.18 -26.78
C ILE A 165 14.53 -3.14 -25.74
N VAL A 166 13.50 -3.44 -24.94
CA VAL A 166 13.09 -2.60 -23.80
C VAL A 166 14.23 -2.44 -22.80
N ASP A 167 14.95 -3.51 -22.45
CA ASP A 167 16.09 -3.48 -21.54
C ASP A 167 17.21 -2.58 -22.07
N LEU A 168 17.46 -2.58 -23.38
CA LEU A 168 18.42 -1.68 -24.03
C LEU A 168 17.97 -0.21 -23.95
N LEU A 169 16.69 0.07 -24.20
CA LEU A 169 16.13 1.43 -24.07
C LEU A 169 16.18 1.92 -22.61
N CYS A 170 15.85 1.05 -21.67
CA CYS A 170 15.98 1.27 -20.23
C CYS A 170 17.43 1.56 -19.84
N ALA A 171 18.40 0.75 -20.31
CA ALA A 171 19.83 0.99 -20.08
C ALA A 171 20.28 2.35 -20.62
N TYR A 172 19.82 2.74 -21.82
CA TYR A 172 20.09 4.07 -22.37
C TYR A 172 19.53 5.20 -21.48
N LEU A 173 18.30 5.06 -21.00
CA LEU A 173 17.65 6.07 -20.13
C LEU A 173 18.30 6.18 -18.75
N ARG A 174 18.92 5.10 -18.24
CA ARG A 174 19.67 5.09 -16.98
C ARG A 174 21.05 5.74 -17.07
N MET A 175 21.58 5.99 -18.27
CA MET A 175 22.85 6.70 -18.40
C MET A 175 22.75 8.11 -17.79
N PRO A 176 23.82 8.63 -17.15
CA PRO A 176 23.81 9.94 -16.51
C PRO A 176 23.28 11.05 -17.43
N TYR A 177 22.42 11.90 -16.87
CA TYR A 177 21.76 12.95 -17.64
C TYR A 177 21.48 14.16 -16.76
N GLN A 178 21.86 15.34 -17.24
CA GLN A 178 21.49 16.62 -16.66
C GLN A 178 20.55 17.33 -17.64
N PRO A 179 19.28 17.56 -17.28
CA PRO A 179 18.37 18.25 -18.16
C PRO A 179 18.81 19.70 -18.39
N PRO A 180 18.68 20.23 -19.63
CA PRO A 180 19.05 21.60 -19.91
C PRO A 180 18.23 22.56 -19.05
N GLN A 181 18.90 23.42 -18.28
CA GLN A 181 18.23 24.43 -17.48
C GLN A 181 17.71 25.53 -18.40
N ARG A 182 16.37 25.67 -18.50
CA ARG A 182 15.78 26.87 -19.08
C ARG A 182 15.95 28.00 -18.08
N GLU A 183 16.95 28.86 -18.28
CA GLU A 183 16.92 30.17 -17.62
C GLU A 183 15.59 30.84 -18.00
N PRO A 184 14.78 31.30 -17.03
CA PRO A 184 13.61 32.09 -17.35
C PRO A 184 14.12 33.31 -18.11
N VAL A 185 13.74 33.42 -19.39
CA VAL A 185 14.04 34.59 -20.22
C VAL A 185 13.62 35.81 -19.41
N ARG A 186 14.60 36.57 -18.90
CA ARG A 186 14.36 37.90 -18.37
C ARG A 186 13.84 38.71 -19.55
N ARG A 187 12.51 38.82 -19.65
CA ARG A 187 11.90 39.87 -20.47
C ARG A 187 12.54 41.17 -20.00
N PRO A 188 13.16 41.98 -20.89
CA PRO A 188 13.65 43.30 -20.51
C PRO A 188 12.48 44.03 -19.85
N GLY A 189 12.57 44.24 -18.55
CA GLY A 189 11.51 44.83 -17.78
C GLY A 189 11.24 46.24 -18.30
N VAL A 190 9.97 46.55 -18.53
CA VAL A 190 9.50 47.93 -18.46
C VAL A 190 9.81 48.40 -17.03
N SER A 191 10.83 49.23 -16.89
CA SER A 191 11.25 49.81 -15.62
C SER A 191 10.10 50.64 -15.02
N ARG A 192 9.48 50.15 -13.95
CA ARG A 192 8.79 51.02 -13.00
C ARG A 192 9.84 51.61 -12.04
N PRO A 193 9.89 52.94 -11.85
CA PRO A 193 10.87 53.54 -10.97
C PRO A 193 10.46 53.30 -9.52
N LEU A 194 11.36 52.71 -8.72
CA LEU A 194 11.32 52.84 -7.28
C LEU A 194 12.56 53.62 -6.84
N LEU A 195 12.28 54.76 -6.19
CA LEU A 195 13.23 55.68 -5.61
C LEU A 195 14.11 55.00 -4.54
N GLY A 196 15.40 55.36 -4.59
CA GLY A 196 16.20 55.82 -3.46
C GLY A 196 16.36 54.92 -2.23
N SER A 197 17.53 54.32 -2.10
CA SER A 197 18.42 54.65 -0.97
C SER A 197 19.81 54.02 -1.17
N GLN A 198 20.81 54.82 -0.79
CA GLN A 198 22.22 54.55 -0.83
C GLN A 198 22.58 53.42 0.15
N ALA A 199 22.84 52.21 -0.35
CA ALA A 199 23.44 51.13 0.44
C ALA A 199 24.09 50.04 -0.42
N ARG A 200 24.84 50.41 -1.46
CA ARG A 200 25.67 49.46 -2.22
C ARG A 200 27.02 50.05 -2.58
N GLN A 201 27.85 50.23 -1.58
CA GLN A 201 29.28 50.35 -1.79
C GLN A 201 30.00 49.66 -0.63
N ARG A 202 30.60 48.51 -0.97
CA ARG A 202 31.58 47.69 -0.24
C ARG A 202 31.12 46.23 -0.06
N ALA A 203 31.57 45.36 -0.95
CA ALA A 203 32.20 44.10 -0.58
C ALA A 203 32.71 43.34 -1.83
N SER A 204 34.04 43.33 -1.95
CA SER A 204 34.89 42.27 -2.55
C SER A 204 34.47 41.67 -3.90
N VAL A 205 35.10 42.18 -4.96
CA VAL A 205 35.35 41.45 -6.21
C VAL A 205 36.27 40.28 -5.90
N ARG A 206 35.71 39.08 -5.64
CA ARG A 206 36.42 37.85 -5.99
C ARG A 206 36.33 37.74 -7.51
N LEU A 207 37.48 37.66 -8.18
CA LEU A 207 37.56 37.27 -9.58
C LEU A 207 36.88 35.91 -9.71
N ALA A 208 35.64 35.92 -10.20
CA ALA A 208 35.00 34.73 -10.72
C ALA A 208 35.89 34.18 -11.85
N PRO A 209 36.03 32.84 -11.97
CA PRO A 209 36.70 32.26 -13.14
C PRO A 209 36.08 32.84 -14.42
N PRO A 210 36.89 33.02 -15.49
CA PRO A 210 36.40 33.64 -16.72
C PRO A 210 35.14 32.90 -17.17
N ALA A 211 34.06 33.66 -17.36
CA ALA A 211 32.81 33.11 -17.87
C ALA A 211 33.11 32.37 -19.18
N PRO A 212 32.60 31.13 -19.35
CA PRO A 212 32.78 30.41 -20.61
C PRO A 212 32.30 31.29 -21.76
N ARG A 213 33.03 31.27 -22.87
CA ARG A 213 32.71 32.05 -24.07
C ARG A 213 31.26 31.76 -24.47
N ALA A 214 30.51 32.81 -24.85
CA ALA A 214 29.09 32.70 -25.21
C ALA A 214 28.82 31.58 -26.24
N ASP A 215 29.74 31.37 -27.18
CA ASP A 215 29.66 30.33 -28.22
C ASP A 215 29.76 28.89 -27.64
N ALA A 216 30.55 28.69 -26.58
CA ALA A 216 30.70 27.39 -25.92
C ALA A 216 29.44 27.02 -25.12
N LEU A 217 28.83 28.00 -24.44
CA LEU A 217 27.55 27.83 -23.74
C LEU A 217 26.42 27.44 -24.71
N THR A 218 26.40 28.01 -25.92
CA THR A 218 25.40 27.64 -26.94
C THR A 218 25.61 26.23 -27.49
N ALA A 219 26.86 25.76 -27.62
CA ALA A 219 27.16 24.41 -28.10
C ALA A 219 26.79 23.34 -27.07
N GLU A 220 27.19 23.52 -25.81
CA GLU A 220 26.87 22.60 -24.70
C GLU A 220 25.35 22.53 -24.46
N TYR A 221 24.65 23.67 -24.52
CA TYR A 221 23.19 23.71 -24.45
C TYR A 221 22.53 22.99 -25.64
N ALA A 222 23.07 23.13 -26.86
CA ALA A 222 22.55 22.45 -28.04
C ALA A 222 22.74 20.92 -27.95
N GLU A 223 23.88 20.44 -27.46
CA GLU A 223 24.12 19.02 -27.22
C GLU A 223 23.19 18.45 -26.14
N ALA A 224 23.00 19.16 -25.03
CA ALA A 224 22.06 18.77 -23.98
C ALA A 224 20.60 18.72 -24.49
N GLU A 225 20.21 19.66 -25.34
CA GLU A 225 18.89 19.69 -25.98
C GLU A 225 18.71 18.54 -26.98
N GLN A 226 19.75 18.20 -27.76
CA GLN A 226 19.75 17.03 -28.63
C GLN A 226 19.61 15.73 -27.84
N GLU A 227 20.35 15.59 -26.73
CA GLU A 227 20.24 14.42 -25.86
C GLU A 227 18.85 14.31 -25.22
N ARG A 228 18.28 15.44 -24.79
CA ARG A 228 16.89 15.51 -24.31
C ARG A 228 15.91 14.99 -25.36
N GLN A 229 16.10 15.34 -26.63
CA GLN A 229 15.24 14.87 -27.71
C GLN A 229 15.35 13.36 -27.91
N VAL A 230 16.56 12.79 -27.93
CA VAL A 230 16.76 11.34 -28.07
C VAL A 230 16.11 10.58 -26.91
N ARG A 231 16.33 11.02 -25.67
CA ARG A 231 15.71 10.42 -24.47
C ARG A 231 14.20 10.51 -24.47
N ARG A 232 13.65 11.64 -24.89
CA ARG A 232 12.19 11.81 -25.04
C ARG A 232 11.62 10.84 -26.06
N THR A 233 12.32 10.61 -27.17
CA THR A 233 11.92 9.62 -28.19
C THR A 233 11.97 8.21 -27.60
N ALA A 234 13.04 7.83 -26.89
CA ALA A 234 13.13 6.53 -26.23
C ALA A 234 11.98 6.31 -25.21
N GLN A 235 11.69 7.30 -24.35
CA GLN A 235 10.53 7.27 -23.44
C GLN A 235 9.21 7.14 -24.20
N THR A 236 9.05 7.86 -25.32
CA THR A 236 7.82 7.85 -26.12
C THR A 236 7.57 6.48 -26.74
N ILE A 237 8.61 5.85 -27.29
CA ILE A 237 8.53 4.48 -27.83
C ILE A 237 8.13 3.52 -26.72
N LEU A 238 8.86 3.54 -25.60
CA LEU A 238 8.62 2.65 -24.47
C LEU A 238 7.18 2.76 -23.93
N PHE A 239 6.69 3.96 -23.63
CA PHE A 239 5.34 4.13 -23.09
C PHE A 239 4.23 3.91 -24.12
N ARG A 240 4.46 4.18 -25.41
CA ARG A 240 3.47 3.91 -26.46
C ARG A 240 3.11 2.43 -26.49
N HIS A 241 4.11 1.56 -26.46
CA HIS A 241 3.91 0.13 -26.57
C HIS A 241 3.38 -0.53 -25.29
N LEU A 242 3.30 0.20 -24.18
CA LEU A 242 2.68 -0.27 -22.95
C LEU A 242 1.20 0.08 -22.84
N LYS A 243 0.68 0.95 -23.72
CA LYS A 243 -0.74 1.32 -23.72
C LYS A 243 -1.56 0.14 -24.19
N PHE A 244 -2.44 -0.35 -23.32
CA PHE A 244 -3.28 -1.49 -23.65
C PHE A 244 -4.37 -1.10 -24.63
N GLY A 245 -5.08 0.01 -24.42
CA GLY A 245 -6.20 0.41 -25.30
C GLY A 245 -7.51 0.55 -24.52
N THR A 246 -8.58 -0.07 -25.03
CA THR A 246 -9.86 -0.15 -24.33
C THR A 246 -9.81 -1.25 -23.26
N LYS A 247 -10.83 -1.33 -22.39
CA LYS A 247 -10.82 -2.30 -21.28
C LYS A 247 -10.74 -3.76 -21.77
N ASP A 248 -11.29 -4.05 -22.94
CA ASP A 248 -11.56 -5.42 -23.40
C ASP A 248 -10.62 -5.92 -24.50
N GLU A 249 -10.00 -5.03 -25.28
CA GLU A 249 -9.13 -5.43 -26.40
C GLU A 249 -7.82 -4.62 -26.46
N PRO A 250 -6.66 -5.29 -26.56
CA PRO A 250 -5.39 -4.61 -26.74
C PRO A 250 -5.31 -3.95 -28.13
N VAL A 251 -4.69 -2.77 -28.23
CA VAL A 251 -4.32 -2.17 -29.51
C VAL A 251 -3.17 -2.95 -30.15
N ASP A 252 -3.09 -2.97 -31.49
CA ASP A 252 -2.05 -3.71 -32.25
C ASP A 252 -0.60 -3.33 -31.91
N THR A 253 -0.41 -2.14 -31.33
CA THR A 253 0.90 -1.65 -30.90
C THR A 253 1.27 -2.10 -29.48
N PHE A 254 0.38 -2.73 -28.74
CA PHE A 254 0.64 -3.14 -27.36
C PHE A 254 1.64 -4.32 -27.30
N TRP A 255 2.65 -4.20 -26.44
CA TRP A 255 3.60 -5.25 -26.13
C TRP A 255 3.23 -5.87 -24.78
N PRO A 256 2.72 -7.12 -24.77
CA PRO A 256 2.43 -7.83 -23.53
C PRO A 256 3.72 -8.23 -22.81
N ASP A 257 3.58 -8.51 -21.52
CA ASP A 257 4.59 -9.14 -20.67
C ASP A 257 5.90 -8.36 -20.48
N ILE A 258 5.83 -7.02 -20.52
CA ILE A 258 7.00 -6.15 -20.42
C ILE A 258 7.31 -5.74 -18.97
N ASN A 259 8.58 -5.88 -18.60
CA ASN A 259 9.18 -5.37 -17.38
C ASN A 259 9.99 -4.10 -17.65
N LEU A 260 10.01 -3.17 -16.71
CA LEU A 260 10.78 -1.93 -16.80
C LEU A 260 11.82 -1.84 -15.68
N ASP A 261 13.08 -1.60 -16.03
CA ASP A 261 14.15 -1.22 -15.10
C ASP A 261 14.67 0.18 -15.44
N LEU A 262 14.14 1.17 -14.73
CA LEU A 262 14.49 2.59 -14.87
C LEU A 262 15.17 3.10 -13.59
N THR A 263 15.88 2.21 -12.88
CA THR A 263 16.65 2.52 -11.68
C THR A 263 17.63 3.67 -11.91
N GLY A 264 17.55 4.71 -11.09
CA GLY A 264 18.41 5.90 -11.16
C GLY A 264 18.20 6.78 -12.39
N ALA A 265 17.20 6.48 -13.24
CA ALA A 265 16.97 7.24 -14.47
C ALA A 265 16.42 8.64 -14.18
N VAL A 266 16.87 9.62 -14.97
CA VAL A 266 16.29 10.97 -14.98
C VAL A 266 15.33 11.08 -16.14
N LEU A 267 14.03 11.04 -15.84
CA LEU A 267 12.94 10.96 -16.79
C LEU A 267 12.24 12.32 -16.93
N GLY A 268 11.96 12.73 -18.17
CA GLY A 268 11.10 13.88 -18.41
C GLY A 268 9.63 13.61 -18.06
N PRO A 269 8.71 14.55 -18.36
CA PRO A 269 7.27 14.32 -18.22
C PRO A 269 6.84 13.02 -18.89
N ALA A 270 6.02 12.23 -18.19
CA ALA A 270 5.68 10.87 -18.60
C ALA A 270 4.17 10.63 -18.52
N ASN A 271 3.58 10.18 -19.63
CA ASN A 271 2.16 9.83 -19.70
C ASN A 271 2.04 8.33 -19.93
N LEU A 272 1.68 7.62 -18.87
CA LEU A 272 1.45 6.18 -18.86
C LEU A 272 -0.04 5.85 -18.71
N ILE A 273 -0.95 6.80 -18.96
CA ILE A 273 -2.38 6.58 -18.73
C ILE A 273 -2.86 5.34 -19.49
N GLY A 274 -3.50 4.41 -18.77
CA GLY A 274 -4.03 3.16 -19.33
C GLY A 274 -2.96 2.13 -19.74
N CYS A 275 -1.72 2.28 -19.28
CA CYS A 275 -0.67 1.29 -19.55
C CYS A 275 -0.83 0.02 -18.71
N ARG A 276 -0.39 -1.11 -19.25
CA ARG A 276 -0.22 -2.36 -18.52
C ARG A 276 1.25 -2.73 -18.50
N ILE A 277 1.77 -2.96 -17.30
CA ILE A 277 3.18 -3.27 -17.05
C ILE A 277 3.21 -4.50 -16.16
N VAL A 278 4.13 -5.43 -16.41
CA VAL A 278 4.29 -6.60 -15.55
C VAL A 278 4.97 -6.18 -14.25
N ALA A 279 6.27 -5.90 -14.29
CA ALA A 279 7.00 -5.32 -13.16
C ALA A 279 7.65 -4.00 -13.56
N ALA A 280 7.82 -3.10 -12.60
CA ALA A 280 8.53 -1.84 -12.83
C ALA A 280 9.43 -1.48 -11.65
N ASP A 281 10.67 -1.12 -11.94
CA ASP A 281 11.63 -0.61 -10.98
C ASP A 281 12.04 0.82 -11.36
N PHE A 282 11.69 1.76 -10.48
CA PHE A 282 12.02 3.18 -10.54
C PHE A 282 12.86 3.59 -9.32
N THR A 283 13.59 2.65 -8.72
CA THR A 283 14.43 2.91 -7.54
C THR A 283 15.38 4.07 -7.82
N ASP A 284 15.38 5.09 -6.95
CA ASP A 284 16.16 6.32 -7.07
C ASP A 284 15.98 7.09 -8.40
N ALA A 285 14.92 6.81 -9.17
CA ALA A 285 14.62 7.53 -10.41
C ALA A 285 14.09 8.94 -10.10
N THR A 286 14.38 9.91 -10.98
CA THR A 286 13.87 11.28 -10.86
C THR A 286 12.98 11.63 -12.05
N PHE A 287 11.71 11.93 -11.78
CA PHE A 287 10.76 12.47 -12.76
C PHE A 287 10.79 14.00 -12.70
N THR A 288 11.35 14.64 -13.73
CA THR A 288 11.61 16.09 -13.76
C THR A 288 10.39 16.94 -14.18
N GLY A 289 9.20 16.35 -14.22
CA GLY A 289 7.96 16.99 -14.64
C GLY A 289 6.74 16.18 -14.21
N ASP A 290 5.57 16.58 -14.70
CA ASP A 290 4.32 15.89 -14.37
C ASP A 290 4.33 14.45 -14.91
N VAL A 291 3.80 13.54 -14.10
CA VAL A 291 3.65 12.13 -14.44
C VAL A 291 2.23 11.65 -14.22
N TRP A 292 1.71 10.92 -15.20
CA TRP A 292 0.35 10.38 -15.19
C TRP A 292 0.38 8.86 -15.30
N PHE A 293 0.15 8.19 -14.17
CA PHE A 293 -0.08 6.75 -14.04
C PHE A 293 -1.57 6.41 -13.95
N ASN A 294 -2.48 7.33 -14.31
CA ASN A 294 -3.92 7.07 -14.20
C ASN A 294 -4.34 5.80 -14.95
N ASP A 295 -5.19 4.98 -14.34
CA ASP A 295 -5.68 3.74 -14.94
C ASP A 295 -4.58 2.74 -15.34
N VAL A 296 -3.37 2.86 -14.75
CA VAL A 296 -2.29 1.90 -14.97
C VAL A 296 -2.54 0.61 -14.20
N ARG A 297 -2.11 -0.52 -14.76
CA ARG A 297 -2.04 -1.79 -14.03
C ARG A 297 -0.60 -2.29 -13.97
N PHE A 298 -0.10 -2.48 -12.75
CA PHE A 298 1.14 -3.22 -12.47
C PHE A 298 0.77 -4.65 -12.07
N GLY A 299 1.17 -5.63 -12.87
CA GLY A 299 0.80 -7.04 -12.70
C GLY A 299 1.59 -7.75 -11.59
N LEU A 300 2.83 -7.33 -11.37
CA LEU A 300 3.76 -7.77 -10.33
C LEU A 300 4.24 -6.53 -9.54
N ASN A 301 5.43 -6.62 -8.95
CA ASN A 301 5.99 -5.59 -8.08
C ASN A 301 6.24 -4.27 -8.83
N ALA A 302 5.86 -3.17 -8.20
CA ALA A 302 6.15 -1.81 -8.66
C ALA A 302 6.96 -1.08 -7.58
N VAL A 303 8.23 -0.82 -7.88
CA VAL A 303 9.20 -0.23 -6.95
C VAL A 303 9.47 1.22 -7.34
N PHE A 304 9.22 2.13 -6.42
CA PHE A 304 9.49 3.57 -6.48
C PHE A 304 10.36 4.01 -5.29
N ALA A 305 11.14 3.08 -4.73
CA ALA A 305 11.94 3.34 -3.55
C ALA A 305 12.97 4.44 -3.81
N GLY A 306 12.97 5.52 -3.02
CA GLY A 306 13.85 6.67 -3.22
C GLY A 306 13.54 7.51 -4.46
N ALA A 307 12.48 7.20 -5.21
CA ALA A 307 12.12 7.95 -6.41
C ALA A 307 11.70 9.38 -6.06
N ARG A 308 12.06 10.35 -6.92
CA ARG A 308 11.71 11.75 -6.77
C ARG A 308 10.79 12.23 -7.88
N PHE A 309 9.64 12.77 -7.50
CA PHE A 309 8.68 13.41 -8.39
C PHE A 309 8.73 14.92 -8.21
N THR A 310 9.30 15.64 -9.19
CA THR A 310 9.42 17.11 -9.09
C THR A 310 8.16 17.84 -9.57
N GLY A 311 7.37 17.19 -10.42
CA GLY A 311 6.05 17.65 -10.89
C GLY A 311 4.92 16.95 -10.14
N VAL A 312 3.69 17.17 -10.62
CA VAL A 312 2.49 16.50 -10.08
C VAL A 312 2.53 15.01 -10.44
N ALA A 313 2.31 14.14 -9.46
CA ALA A 313 2.25 12.69 -9.65
C ALA A 313 0.81 12.20 -9.52
N GLN A 314 0.23 11.71 -10.62
CA GLN A 314 -1.14 11.21 -10.67
C GLN A 314 -1.14 9.69 -10.77
N PHE A 315 -1.78 9.03 -9.81
CA PHE A 315 -2.00 7.58 -9.77
C PHE A 315 -3.48 7.24 -9.73
N ALA A 316 -4.40 8.16 -10.03
CA ALA A 316 -5.83 7.91 -9.85
C ALA A 316 -6.31 6.66 -10.61
N ASN A 317 -7.12 5.81 -9.97
CA ASN A 317 -7.60 4.54 -10.51
C ASN A 317 -6.49 3.54 -10.93
N THR A 318 -5.26 3.71 -10.44
CA THR A 318 -4.18 2.73 -10.67
C THR A 318 -4.48 1.45 -9.89
N ARG A 319 -4.05 0.31 -10.43
CA ARG A 319 -4.09 -0.96 -9.74
C ARG A 319 -2.70 -1.59 -9.64
N PHE A 320 -2.31 -1.90 -8.42
CA PHE A 320 -1.10 -2.67 -8.09
C PHE A 320 -1.52 -4.07 -7.69
N ASP A 321 -1.29 -5.06 -8.55
CA ASP A 321 -1.71 -6.44 -8.26
C ASP A 321 -0.86 -7.10 -7.17
N HIS A 322 0.40 -6.66 -7.00
CA HIS A 322 1.34 -7.16 -5.99
C HIS A 322 1.96 -5.99 -5.20
N GLU A 323 3.18 -6.15 -4.68
CA GLU A 323 3.82 -5.18 -3.80
C GLU A 323 4.05 -3.83 -4.49
N ALA A 324 3.73 -2.75 -3.77
CA ALA A 324 3.95 -1.38 -4.20
C ALA A 324 4.85 -0.67 -3.18
N ASP A 325 6.10 -0.38 -3.58
CA ASP A 325 7.12 0.17 -2.69
C ASP A 325 7.42 1.64 -3.01
N PHE A 326 6.95 2.55 -2.18
CA PHE A 326 7.22 4.00 -2.23
C PHE A 326 8.12 4.45 -1.07
N ARG A 327 8.93 3.54 -0.49
CA ARG A 327 9.80 3.91 0.64
C ARG A 327 10.77 5.00 0.25
N ARG A 328 10.92 6.01 1.10
CA ARG A 328 11.81 7.16 0.84
C ARG A 328 11.49 7.93 -0.45
N ALA A 329 10.33 7.70 -1.07
CA ALA A 329 9.91 8.46 -2.24
C ALA A 329 9.63 9.91 -1.85
N THR A 330 9.99 10.86 -2.71
CA THR A 330 9.78 12.29 -2.49
C THR A 330 8.83 12.86 -3.53
N PHE A 331 7.77 13.52 -3.08
CA PHE A 331 6.80 14.22 -3.92
C PHE A 331 6.88 15.73 -3.65
N ASP A 332 7.52 16.48 -4.57
CA ASP A 332 7.71 17.93 -4.43
C ASP A 332 6.42 18.73 -4.69
N LYS A 333 5.48 18.13 -5.41
CA LYS A 333 4.15 18.67 -5.74
C LYS A 333 3.08 17.65 -5.40
N ALA A 334 1.83 17.94 -5.76
CA ALA A 334 0.70 17.12 -5.37
C ALA A 334 0.86 15.65 -5.84
N ALA A 335 0.59 14.71 -4.93
CA ALA A 335 0.61 13.28 -5.18
C ALA A 335 -0.81 12.73 -5.00
N ARG A 336 -1.40 12.19 -6.07
CA ARG A 336 -2.82 11.79 -6.08
C ARG A 336 -2.98 10.30 -6.31
N PHE A 337 -3.29 9.58 -5.25
CA PHE A 337 -3.63 8.16 -5.18
C PHE A 337 -5.13 7.94 -4.96
N ALA A 338 -5.97 8.81 -5.53
CA ALA A 338 -7.42 8.68 -5.41
C ALA A 338 -7.91 7.40 -6.09
N ASP A 339 -8.77 6.65 -5.41
CA ASP A 339 -9.38 5.42 -5.92
C ASP A 339 -8.36 4.37 -6.41
N VAL A 340 -7.14 4.38 -5.86
CA VAL A 340 -6.11 3.37 -6.16
C VAL A 340 -6.44 2.05 -5.48
N ASP A 341 -6.24 0.95 -6.19
CA ASP A 341 -6.42 -0.42 -5.70
C ASP A 341 -5.05 -1.08 -5.47
N PHE A 342 -4.58 -1.08 -4.21
CA PHE A 342 -3.38 -1.76 -3.77
C PHE A 342 -3.73 -3.18 -3.28
N ARG A 343 -3.47 -4.19 -4.11
CA ARG A 343 -3.80 -5.60 -3.81
C ARG A 343 -2.76 -6.30 -2.96
N GLY A 344 -1.51 -5.84 -3.01
CA GLY A 344 -0.39 -6.39 -2.24
C GLY A 344 0.01 -5.50 -1.06
N ASN A 345 1.10 -5.89 -0.39
CA ASN A 345 1.71 -5.07 0.66
C ASN A 345 2.15 -3.72 0.08
N THR A 346 1.83 -2.64 0.78
CA THR A 346 2.13 -1.29 0.29
C THR A 346 2.92 -0.53 1.34
N THR A 347 4.00 0.13 0.93
CA THR A 347 4.83 0.89 1.85
C THR A 347 5.14 2.29 1.33
N PHE A 348 4.82 3.28 2.13
CA PHE A 348 5.23 4.68 2.05
C PHE A 348 6.17 5.04 3.20
N LYS A 349 6.84 4.05 3.82
CA LYS A 349 7.74 4.30 4.94
C LYS A 349 8.82 5.33 4.58
N GLN A 350 8.98 6.36 5.42
CA GLN A 350 9.90 7.47 5.20
C GLN A 350 9.66 8.28 3.90
N ALA A 351 8.48 8.20 3.30
CA ALA A 351 8.13 9.04 2.15
C ALA A 351 7.94 10.51 2.57
N ASP A 352 8.32 11.44 1.71
CA ASP A 352 8.24 12.89 1.91
C ASP A 352 7.21 13.50 0.92
N PHE A 353 6.04 13.89 1.43
CA PHE A 353 4.98 14.56 0.69
C PHE A 353 4.98 16.06 0.98
N ARG A 354 5.69 16.85 0.17
CA ARG A 354 5.88 18.29 0.41
C ARG A 354 4.67 19.15 0.09
N ALA A 355 3.69 18.57 -0.58
CA ALA A 355 2.45 19.23 -0.99
C ALA A 355 1.26 18.29 -0.73
N GLU A 356 0.09 18.62 -1.28
CA GLU A 356 -1.14 17.84 -1.10
C GLU A 356 -0.96 16.35 -1.47
N ALA A 357 -1.34 15.45 -0.56
CA ALA A 357 -1.37 14.02 -0.77
C ALA A 357 -2.81 13.49 -0.67
N VAL A 358 -3.33 12.90 -1.74
CA VAL A 358 -4.74 12.45 -1.81
C VAL A 358 -4.80 10.94 -1.93
N PHE A 359 -5.35 10.27 -0.93
CA PHE A 359 -5.65 8.84 -0.88
C PHE A 359 -7.17 8.57 -0.77
N THR A 360 -8.00 9.56 -1.09
CA THR A 360 -9.45 9.45 -1.01
C THR A 360 -9.93 8.25 -1.83
N GLY A 361 -10.72 7.37 -1.22
CA GLY A 361 -11.25 6.16 -1.87
C GLY A 361 -10.21 5.07 -2.17
N ALA A 362 -8.94 5.24 -1.81
CA ALA A 362 -7.91 4.22 -2.01
C ALA A 362 -8.23 2.96 -1.18
N THR A 363 -7.95 1.80 -1.74
CA THR A 363 -8.10 0.50 -1.08
C THR A 363 -6.73 -0.16 -0.89
N PHE A 364 -6.44 -0.57 0.33
CA PHE A 364 -5.26 -1.34 0.71
C PHE A 364 -5.72 -2.73 1.17
N ALA A 365 -5.53 -3.74 0.33
CA ALA A 365 -6.04 -5.10 0.57
C ALA A 365 -5.23 -5.86 1.64
N VAL A 366 -3.95 -5.51 1.81
CA VAL A 366 -3.03 -6.04 2.82
C VAL A 366 -2.56 -4.87 3.69
N ASP A 367 -1.42 -5.00 4.36
CA ASP A 367 -0.89 -3.97 5.23
C ASP A 367 -0.38 -2.76 4.42
N ALA A 368 -0.62 -1.57 4.99
CA ALA A 368 -0.22 -0.30 4.42
C ALA A 368 0.67 0.46 5.42
N TRP A 369 1.94 0.61 5.07
CA TRP A 369 2.97 1.14 5.95
C TRP A 369 3.30 2.60 5.61
N PHE A 370 2.80 3.53 6.41
CA PHE A 370 3.11 4.98 6.36
C PHE A 370 4.07 5.41 7.47
N ALA A 371 4.67 4.45 8.19
CA ALA A 371 5.55 4.72 9.32
C ALA A 371 6.69 5.68 8.95
N GLU A 372 6.98 6.65 9.81
CA GLU A 372 8.02 7.67 9.61
C GLU A 372 7.84 8.53 8.34
N ALA A 373 6.68 8.50 7.66
CA ALA A 373 6.40 9.39 6.55
C ALA A 373 6.20 10.84 7.02
N ASP A 374 6.54 11.81 6.18
CA ASP A 374 6.32 13.24 6.41
C ASP A 374 5.29 13.78 5.41
N PHE A 375 4.13 14.17 5.92
CA PHE A 375 3.10 14.89 5.18
C PHE A 375 3.25 16.40 5.44
N GLY A 376 4.12 17.04 4.65
CA GLY A 376 4.36 18.48 4.66
C GLY A 376 3.16 19.31 4.18
N GLY A 377 2.35 18.74 3.27
CA GLY A 377 1.09 19.31 2.80
C GLY A 377 -0.15 18.59 3.34
N GLU A 378 -1.33 19.10 2.98
CA GLU A 378 -2.61 18.50 3.39
C GLU A 378 -2.72 17.05 2.91
N VAL A 379 -3.19 16.15 3.78
CA VAL A 379 -3.43 14.75 3.44
C VAL A 379 -4.90 14.36 3.59
N ARG A 380 -5.42 13.61 2.62
CA ARG A 380 -6.81 13.12 2.61
C ARG A 380 -6.85 11.60 2.44
N PHE A 381 -7.32 10.90 3.46
CA PHE A 381 -7.67 9.47 3.47
C PHE A 381 -9.18 9.24 3.50
N GLY A 382 -9.97 10.25 3.08
CA GLY A 382 -11.42 10.16 3.17
C GLY A 382 -11.98 8.98 2.37
N LYS A 383 -12.87 8.17 2.95
CA LYS A 383 -13.39 6.93 2.33
C LYS A 383 -12.34 5.90 1.94
N ALA A 384 -11.08 6.06 2.35
CA ALA A 384 -10.06 5.04 2.12
C ALA A 384 -10.38 3.78 2.94
N ARG A 385 -10.06 2.61 2.40
CA ARG A 385 -10.27 1.31 3.05
C ARG A 385 -8.95 0.60 3.26
N PHE A 386 -8.65 0.28 4.50
CA PHE A 386 -7.51 -0.52 4.93
C PHE A 386 -8.05 -1.88 5.39
N ALA A 387 -7.94 -2.90 4.52
CA ALA A 387 -8.34 -4.25 4.85
C ALA A 387 -7.29 -4.99 5.69
N GLY A 388 -6.01 -4.66 5.52
CA GLY A 388 -4.93 -5.02 6.44
C GLY A 388 -4.71 -3.98 7.54
N LEU A 389 -3.53 -4.01 8.17
CA LEU A 389 -3.11 -3.01 9.15
C LEU A 389 -2.72 -1.69 8.47
N GLY A 390 -3.27 -0.58 8.93
CA GLY A 390 -2.81 0.77 8.56
C GLY A 390 -1.80 1.29 9.58
N VAL A 391 -0.51 1.33 9.23
CA VAL A 391 0.57 1.70 10.16
C VAL A 391 1.07 3.11 9.87
N PHE A 392 0.80 4.05 10.78
CA PHE A 392 1.20 5.47 10.78
C PHE A 392 2.12 5.81 11.97
N ALA A 393 2.84 4.81 12.49
CA ALA A 393 3.73 5.00 13.62
C ALA A 393 4.84 6.01 13.30
N HIS A 394 5.09 6.96 14.20
CA HIS A 394 6.06 8.05 14.01
C HIS A 394 5.82 8.92 12.75
N THR A 395 4.63 8.88 12.15
CA THR A 395 4.28 9.72 11.00
C THR A 395 4.10 11.17 11.44
N ARG A 396 4.59 12.11 10.62
CA ARG A 396 4.34 13.54 10.81
C ARG A 396 3.27 14.04 9.85
N PHE A 397 2.26 14.71 10.38
CA PHE A 397 1.24 15.44 9.64
C PHE A 397 1.43 16.94 9.90
N ALA A 398 2.24 17.60 9.07
CA ALA A 398 2.60 19.01 9.25
C ALA A 398 1.44 19.97 8.92
N ALA A 399 0.56 19.55 8.02
CA ALA A 399 -0.67 20.24 7.64
C ALA A 399 -1.91 19.39 7.99
N ASN A 400 -3.09 19.84 7.56
CA ASN A 400 -4.35 19.19 7.93
C ASN A 400 -4.41 17.74 7.43
N ALA A 401 -4.99 16.86 8.26
CA ALA A 401 -5.13 15.44 7.97
C ALA A 401 -6.60 15.01 8.10
N TYR A 402 -7.14 14.44 7.01
CA TYR A 402 -8.56 14.10 6.92
C TYR A 402 -8.76 12.59 6.73
N PHE A 403 -9.36 11.93 7.71
CA PHE A 403 -9.73 10.51 7.72
C PHE A 403 -11.25 10.31 7.70
N ALA A 404 -12.01 11.31 7.23
CA ALA A 404 -13.46 11.26 7.25
C ALA A 404 -14.00 10.04 6.48
N HIS A 405 -14.83 9.21 7.12
CA HIS A 405 -15.34 7.95 6.56
C HIS A 405 -14.26 6.94 6.14
N ALA A 406 -13.02 7.07 6.60
CA ALA A 406 -12.01 6.03 6.41
C ALA A 406 -12.40 4.76 7.18
N HIS A 407 -12.01 3.61 6.65
CA HIS A 407 -12.37 2.30 7.20
C HIS A 407 -11.11 1.46 7.42
N PHE A 408 -10.83 1.10 8.66
CA PHE A 408 -9.74 0.22 9.05
C PHE A 408 -10.33 -1.08 9.58
N ASP A 409 -10.31 -2.14 8.77
CA ASP A 409 -10.97 -3.42 9.09
C ASP A 409 -10.33 -4.12 10.29
N ILE A 410 -9.00 -4.17 10.31
CA ILE A 410 -8.23 -4.89 11.34
C ILE A 410 -7.73 -3.92 12.40
N GLY A 411 -6.96 -2.92 11.99
CA GLY A 411 -6.45 -1.93 12.94
C GLY A 411 -5.67 -0.79 12.30
N ALA A 412 -5.49 0.25 13.10
CA ALA A 412 -4.76 1.47 12.77
C ALA A 412 -3.77 1.80 13.88
N ASP A 413 -2.50 1.94 13.53
CA ASP A 413 -1.44 2.30 14.48
C ASP A 413 -0.92 3.71 14.22
N PHE A 414 -1.27 4.65 15.08
CA PHE A 414 -0.79 6.04 15.10
C PHE A 414 0.19 6.30 16.26
N SER A 415 0.80 5.24 16.81
CA SER A 415 1.72 5.38 17.95
C SER A 415 2.85 6.35 17.63
N GLU A 416 3.10 7.32 18.51
CA GLU A 416 4.12 8.36 18.36
C GLU A 416 3.97 9.22 17.09
N ALA A 417 2.81 9.20 16.44
CA ALA A 417 2.50 10.12 15.35
C ALA A 417 2.33 11.55 15.87
N ARG A 418 2.59 12.54 15.02
CA ARG A 418 2.50 13.97 15.35
C ARG A 418 1.58 14.68 14.37
N PHE A 419 0.52 15.29 14.87
CA PHE A 419 -0.45 16.08 14.11
C PHE A 419 -0.24 17.57 14.41
N ASP A 420 0.56 18.25 13.59
CA ASP A 420 0.88 19.69 13.74
C ASP A 420 -0.12 20.59 12.99
N GLY A 421 -0.82 20.03 12.00
CA GLY A 421 -1.79 20.74 11.16
C GLY A 421 -2.92 21.39 11.94
N ALA A 422 -3.50 22.49 11.45
CA ALA A 422 -4.53 23.25 12.15
C ALA A 422 -5.78 22.42 12.49
N PHE A 423 -6.07 21.40 11.68
CA PHE A 423 -7.22 20.52 11.83
C PHE A 423 -6.87 19.07 11.51
N THR A 424 -7.28 18.15 12.38
CA THR A 424 -7.28 16.71 12.11
C THR A 424 -8.68 16.14 12.37
N GLY A 425 -9.19 15.31 11.47
CA GLY A 425 -10.55 14.78 11.61
C GLY A 425 -10.70 13.31 11.20
N PHE A 426 -11.25 12.51 12.12
CA PHE A 426 -11.68 11.12 11.96
C PHE A 426 -13.21 11.02 11.92
N VAL A 427 -13.88 12.04 11.37
CA VAL A 427 -15.34 12.16 11.37
C VAL A 427 -15.98 10.94 10.71
N ALA A 428 -16.84 10.23 11.46
CA ALA A 428 -17.50 9.01 11.02
C ALA A 428 -16.54 7.94 10.43
N ALA A 429 -15.28 7.92 10.88
CA ALA A 429 -14.34 6.85 10.55
C ALA A 429 -14.70 5.56 11.30
N ASN A 430 -14.46 4.42 10.67
CA ASN A 430 -14.48 3.12 11.33
C ASN A 430 -13.05 2.66 11.58
N LEU A 431 -12.70 2.51 12.84
CA LEU A 431 -11.40 2.09 13.30
C LEU A 431 -11.58 0.72 13.96
N GLY A 432 -10.90 -0.31 13.46
CA GLY A 432 -10.74 -1.59 14.16
C GLY A 432 -9.96 -1.41 15.46
N SER A 433 -8.93 -2.22 15.71
CA SER A 433 -8.05 -1.92 16.84
C SER A 433 -7.26 -0.64 16.57
N ALA A 434 -7.35 0.36 17.45
CA ALA A 434 -6.76 1.67 17.21
C ALA A 434 -5.73 2.04 18.29
N ARG A 435 -4.49 2.36 17.88
CA ARG A 435 -3.42 2.74 18.81
C ARG A 435 -2.97 4.18 18.57
N PHE A 436 -3.16 5.02 19.58
CA PHE A 436 -2.69 6.40 19.66
C PHE A 436 -1.73 6.56 20.84
N HIS A 437 -0.87 5.56 21.06
CA HIS A 437 0.09 5.58 22.16
C HIS A 437 1.11 6.70 21.95
N ALA A 438 1.28 7.58 22.93
CA ALA A 438 2.21 8.71 22.87
C ALA A 438 2.04 9.60 21.61
N THR A 439 0.85 9.60 21.01
CA THR A 439 0.52 10.47 19.87
C THR A 439 0.39 11.92 20.34
N GLU A 440 0.92 12.84 19.54
CA GLU A 440 0.81 14.29 19.79
C GLU A 440 -0.21 14.93 18.84
N PHE A 441 -1.26 15.50 19.40
CA PHE A 441 -2.23 16.33 18.71
C PHE A 441 -1.96 17.79 19.06
N GLY A 442 -1.19 18.49 18.22
CA GLY A 442 -0.77 19.87 18.46
C GLY A 442 -1.90 20.90 18.31
N ARG A 443 -2.99 20.52 17.66
CA ARG A 443 -4.14 21.36 17.29
C ARG A 443 -5.45 20.57 17.43
N ASN A 444 -6.55 21.18 17.00
CA ASN A 444 -7.89 20.63 17.19
C ASN A 444 -8.04 19.29 16.46
N ILE A 445 -8.64 18.33 17.16
CA ILE A 445 -8.85 16.97 16.68
C ILE A 445 -10.30 16.56 16.89
N GLU A 446 -10.93 16.04 15.84
CA GLU A 446 -12.31 15.60 15.86
C GLU A 446 -12.42 14.09 15.58
N PHE A 447 -13.11 13.37 16.46
CA PHE A 447 -13.55 11.98 16.31
C PHE A 447 -15.08 11.89 16.19
N THR A 448 -15.74 12.98 15.81
CA THR A 448 -17.20 13.08 15.82
C THR A 448 -17.86 11.97 15.01
N GLY A 449 -18.71 11.18 15.66
CA GLY A 449 -19.39 10.04 15.05
C GLY A 449 -18.49 8.86 14.67
N ALA A 450 -17.21 8.86 15.04
CA ALA A 450 -16.30 7.75 14.79
C ALA A 450 -16.73 6.49 15.56
N LEU A 451 -16.40 5.34 14.99
CA LEU A 451 -16.58 4.02 15.59
C LEU A 451 -15.21 3.41 15.85
N PHE A 452 -14.90 3.14 17.11
CA PHE A 452 -13.81 2.26 17.52
C PHE A 452 -14.42 0.87 17.74
N ALA A 453 -14.32 0.02 16.73
CA ALA A 453 -14.99 -1.28 16.68
C ALA A 453 -14.37 -2.31 17.63
N GLU A 454 -13.07 -2.20 17.91
CA GLU A 454 -12.31 -3.06 18.82
C GLU A 454 -11.60 -2.21 19.89
N ASP A 455 -10.64 -2.79 20.62
CA ASP A 455 -9.86 -2.10 21.64
C ASP A 455 -9.13 -0.87 21.08
N THR A 456 -9.19 0.23 21.83
CA THR A 456 -8.52 1.49 21.51
C THR A 456 -7.65 2.00 22.65
N THR A 457 -6.51 2.59 22.30
CA THR A 457 -5.56 3.16 23.26
C THR A 457 -5.19 4.59 22.87
N PHE A 458 -5.25 5.48 23.86
CA PHE A 458 -4.76 6.86 23.85
C PHE A 458 -3.73 7.04 24.98
N THR A 459 -3.02 5.97 25.33
CA THR A 459 -2.11 5.99 26.48
C THR A 459 -0.95 6.95 26.22
N MET A 460 -0.62 7.80 27.17
CA MET A 460 0.39 8.86 27.04
C MET A 460 0.12 9.86 25.90
N ALA A 461 -1.07 9.87 25.29
CA ALA A 461 -1.41 10.81 24.24
C ALA A 461 -1.47 12.25 24.78
N ARG A 462 -1.09 13.21 23.94
CA ARG A 462 -1.09 14.63 24.29
C ARG A 462 -2.01 15.41 23.36
N PHE A 463 -2.97 16.11 23.95
CA PHE A 463 -3.91 16.99 23.27
C PHE A 463 -3.61 18.43 23.69
N ASP A 464 -2.84 19.13 22.85
CA ASP A 464 -2.40 20.51 23.10
C ASP A 464 -3.46 21.56 22.70
N ALA A 465 -4.55 21.10 22.05
CA ALA A 465 -5.75 21.88 21.76
C ALA A 465 -7.03 21.07 22.02
N GLY A 466 -8.19 21.57 21.58
CA GLY A 466 -9.48 20.95 21.88
C GLY A 466 -9.64 19.60 21.18
N VAL A 467 -10.30 18.66 21.87
CA VAL A 467 -10.66 17.34 21.31
C VAL A 467 -12.14 17.08 21.42
N GLU A 468 -12.73 16.57 20.35
CA GLU A 468 -14.14 16.19 20.28
C GLU A 468 -14.32 14.70 20.00
N PHE A 469 -15.01 14.02 20.90
CA PHE A 469 -15.51 12.64 20.78
C PHE A 469 -17.05 12.62 20.71
N THR A 470 -17.63 13.66 20.13
CA THR A 470 -19.08 13.84 20.08
C THR A 470 -19.75 12.72 19.27
N ARG A 471 -20.72 12.02 19.85
CA ARG A 471 -21.40 10.86 19.23
C ARG A 471 -20.43 9.73 18.81
N THR A 472 -19.23 9.68 19.38
CA THR A 472 -18.27 8.59 19.15
C THR A 472 -18.72 7.31 19.87
N ARG A 473 -18.46 6.16 19.27
CA ARG A 473 -18.75 4.85 19.87
C ARG A 473 -17.48 4.04 20.09
N PHE A 474 -17.28 3.58 21.31
CA PHE A 474 -16.19 2.70 21.71
C PHE A 474 -16.77 1.31 22.01
N HIS A 475 -16.62 0.37 21.09
CA HIS A 475 -17.13 -0.99 21.25
C HIS A 475 -16.23 -1.85 22.13
N GLY A 476 -14.93 -1.85 21.83
CA GLY A 476 -13.92 -2.47 22.67
C GLY A 476 -13.54 -1.62 23.87
N THR A 477 -12.50 -2.06 24.57
CA THR A 477 -11.93 -1.38 25.73
C THR A 477 -11.27 -0.07 25.31
N ALA A 478 -11.53 1.02 26.04
CA ALA A 478 -10.93 2.33 25.79
C ALA A 478 -9.93 2.71 26.89
N HIS A 479 -8.64 2.81 26.55
CA HIS A 479 -7.58 3.14 27.51
C HIS A 479 -7.02 4.54 27.27
N PHE A 480 -7.16 5.43 28.23
CA PHE A 480 -6.62 6.80 28.19
C PHE A 480 -5.42 7.00 29.14
N GLY A 481 -4.84 5.92 29.65
CA GLY A 481 -3.78 5.94 30.68
C GLY A 481 -2.66 6.96 30.43
N GLY A 482 -2.47 7.93 31.33
CA GLY A 482 -1.43 8.95 31.21
C GLY A 482 -1.70 10.05 30.18
N ALA A 483 -2.89 10.08 29.56
CA ALA A 483 -3.24 11.09 28.57
C ALA A 483 -3.36 12.49 29.18
N ARG A 484 -2.99 13.51 28.40
CA ARG A 484 -3.05 14.92 28.81
C ARG A 484 -3.91 15.75 27.88
N PHE A 485 -4.88 16.46 28.45
CA PHE A 485 -5.81 17.33 27.73
C PHE A 485 -5.65 18.76 28.21
N THR A 486 -4.99 19.61 27.41
CA THR A 486 -4.63 20.98 27.84
C THR A 486 -5.75 22.01 27.62
N LYS A 487 -6.71 21.65 26.76
CA LYS A 487 -7.86 22.45 26.32
C LYS A 487 -9.12 21.57 26.41
N PRO A 488 -10.32 22.11 26.10
CA PRO A 488 -11.55 21.37 26.33
C PRO A 488 -11.59 19.99 25.68
N ALA A 489 -12.11 19.01 26.43
CA ALA A 489 -12.30 17.64 26.01
C ALA A 489 -13.80 17.30 26.05
N VAL A 490 -14.38 17.06 24.88
CA VAL A 490 -15.83 16.94 24.69
C VAL A 490 -16.17 15.49 24.36
N PHE A 491 -16.96 14.83 25.22
CA PHE A 491 -17.44 13.45 25.06
C PHE A 491 -18.97 13.40 24.96
N GLU A 492 -19.58 14.43 24.40
CA GLU A 492 -21.03 14.57 24.34
C GLU A 492 -21.69 13.46 23.52
N GLU A 493 -22.71 12.82 24.08
CA GLU A 493 -23.41 11.68 23.45
C GLU A 493 -22.48 10.51 23.06
N ALA A 494 -21.27 10.45 23.62
CA ALA A 494 -20.36 9.32 23.40
C ALA A 494 -20.92 8.05 24.06
N VAL A 495 -20.68 6.89 23.45
CA VAL A 495 -21.12 5.60 23.96
C VAL A 495 -19.91 4.70 24.15
N PHE A 496 -19.67 4.28 25.39
CA PHE A 496 -18.63 3.34 25.79
C PHE A 496 -19.28 1.99 26.10
N VAL A 497 -19.22 1.08 25.14
CA VAL A 497 -19.75 -0.28 25.27
C VAL A 497 -18.78 -1.14 26.08
N GLY A 498 -17.49 -1.05 25.77
CA GLY A 498 -16.42 -1.72 26.50
C GLY A 498 -15.94 -0.92 27.72
N ASP A 499 -15.12 -1.60 28.53
CA ASP A 499 -14.53 -1.02 29.73
C ASP A 499 -13.71 0.24 29.40
N THR A 500 -13.80 1.28 30.23
CA THR A 500 -13.10 2.55 30.02
C THR A 500 -12.15 2.87 31.17
N ARG A 501 -10.88 3.12 30.84
CA ARG A 501 -9.81 3.37 31.82
C ARG A 501 -9.22 4.76 31.63
N PHE A 502 -9.48 5.64 32.59
CA PHE A 502 -8.74 6.87 32.81
C PHE A 502 -7.85 6.67 34.04
N HIS A 503 -6.59 6.26 33.82
CA HIS A 503 -5.62 6.20 34.92
C HIS A 503 -4.49 7.19 34.68
N ASP A 504 -4.04 7.91 35.71
CA ASP A 504 -2.96 8.90 35.61
C ASP A 504 -3.23 10.00 34.55
N CYS A 505 -4.51 10.25 34.23
CA CYS A 505 -4.91 11.25 33.25
C CYS A 505 -4.90 12.65 33.85
N ARG A 506 -4.70 13.66 33.01
CA ARG A 506 -4.83 15.07 33.41
C ARG A 506 -5.62 15.88 32.40
N PHE A 507 -6.68 16.54 32.88
CA PHE A 507 -7.54 17.43 32.13
C PHE A 507 -7.38 18.86 32.66
N ASP A 508 -6.63 19.70 31.95
CA ASP A 508 -6.40 21.10 32.32
C ASP A 508 -7.54 22.03 31.87
N GLY A 509 -8.34 21.63 30.87
CA GLY A 509 -9.49 22.38 30.36
C GLY A 509 -10.83 21.71 30.65
N LEU A 510 -11.91 22.47 30.47
CA LEU A 510 -13.30 22.02 30.61
C LEU A 510 -13.53 20.64 29.97
N THR A 511 -14.05 19.70 30.76
CA THR A 511 -14.38 18.35 30.28
C THR A 511 -15.88 18.10 30.39
N THR A 512 -16.51 17.61 29.33
CA THR A 512 -17.96 17.31 29.32
C THR A 512 -18.24 15.90 28.84
N PHE A 513 -19.10 15.20 29.56
CA PHE A 513 -19.67 13.90 29.23
C PHE A 513 -21.19 14.00 29.06
N GLU A 514 -21.69 15.17 28.67
CA GLU A 514 -23.14 15.41 28.58
C GLU A 514 -23.82 14.34 27.70
N ARG A 515 -24.85 13.70 28.27
CA ARG A 515 -25.63 12.63 27.63
C ARG A 515 -24.80 11.41 27.17
N ALA A 516 -23.56 11.28 27.64
CA ALA A 516 -22.73 10.11 27.39
C ALA A 516 -23.32 8.86 28.07
N ARG A 517 -22.91 7.68 27.58
CA ARG A 517 -23.34 6.38 28.11
C ARG A 517 -22.14 5.48 28.32
N PHE A 518 -21.99 4.98 29.54
CA PHE A 518 -21.03 3.94 29.90
C PHE A 518 -21.80 2.65 30.14
N GLU A 519 -21.83 1.75 29.16
CA GLU A 519 -22.53 0.46 29.26
C GLU A 519 -21.73 -0.55 30.09
N ALA A 520 -20.39 -0.48 30.03
CA ALA A 520 -19.47 -1.24 30.87
C ALA A 520 -18.80 -0.35 31.93
N ASN A 521 -17.79 -0.89 32.62
CA ASN A 521 -17.19 -0.24 33.77
C ASN A 521 -16.34 0.96 33.36
N VAL A 522 -16.29 1.98 34.22
CA VAL A 522 -15.43 3.14 34.04
C VAL A 522 -14.61 3.41 35.30
N TRP A 523 -13.31 3.58 35.10
CA TRP A 523 -12.36 3.82 36.18
C TRP A 523 -11.62 5.13 35.94
N PHE A 524 -11.72 6.02 36.92
CA PHE A 524 -10.93 7.23 37.07
C PHE A 524 -9.96 7.00 38.23
N GLU A 525 -8.76 6.54 37.94
CA GLU A 525 -7.72 6.26 38.93
C GLU A 525 -6.59 7.29 38.82
N SER A 526 -6.19 7.92 39.93
CA SER A 526 -5.12 8.93 39.93
C SER A 526 -5.30 10.03 38.87
N THR A 527 -6.56 10.30 38.50
CA THR A 527 -6.92 11.27 37.45
C THR A 527 -7.11 12.67 38.06
N GLU A 528 -6.65 13.69 37.35
CA GLU A 528 -6.75 15.09 37.77
C GLU A 528 -7.60 15.88 36.75
N PHE A 529 -8.77 16.35 37.18
CA PHE A 529 -9.55 17.38 36.49
C PHE A 529 -9.21 18.72 37.13
N VAL A 530 -8.40 19.54 36.46
CA VAL A 530 -7.99 20.85 36.99
C VAL A 530 -9.11 21.86 36.83
N ASP A 531 -9.72 21.94 35.65
CA ASP A 531 -10.90 22.75 35.36
C ASP A 531 -12.18 21.95 35.65
N SER A 532 -13.33 22.52 35.29
CA SER A 532 -14.66 21.97 35.55
C SER A 532 -14.91 20.69 34.73
N VAL A 533 -15.67 19.77 35.32
CA VAL A 533 -16.13 18.55 34.65
C VAL A 533 -17.63 18.36 34.81
N GLY A 534 -18.30 18.04 33.71
CA GLY A 534 -19.75 17.84 33.67
C GLY A 534 -20.15 16.44 33.21
N PHE A 535 -21.10 15.83 33.92
CA PHE A 535 -21.73 14.54 33.62
C PHE A 535 -23.26 14.70 33.48
N THR A 536 -23.69 15.82 32.90
CA THR A 536 -25.11 16.16 32.74
C THR A 536 -25.83 15.06 31.94
N LYS A 537 -26.89 14.47 32.50
CA LYS A 537 -27.67 13.39 31.85
C LYS A 537 -26.83 12.19 31.41
N THR A 538 -25.65 12.00 31.98
CA THR A 538 -24.80 10.84 31.72
C THR A 538 -25.42 9.59 32.35
N VAL A 539 -25.34 8.46 31.66
CA VAL A 539 -25.84 7.17 32.15
C VAL A 539 -24.67 6.23 32.38
N PHE A 540 -24.55 5.73 33.61
CA PHE A 540 -23.55 4.74 34.01
C PHE A 540 -24.25 3.42 34.34
N ARG A 541 -24.12 2.43 33.45
CA ARG A 541 -24.64 1.07 33.67
C ARG A 541 -23.63 0.12 34.29
N GLY A 542 -22.36 0.29 33.96
CA GLY A 542 -21.27 -0.43 34.63
C GLY A 542 -20.90 0.18 35.97
N GLU A 543 -19.95 -0.47 36.65
CA GLU A 543 -19.37 0.04 37.89
C GLU A 543 -18.55 1.32 37.60
N VAL A 544 -18.68 2.32 38.47
CA VAL A 544 -17.92 3.57 38.40
C VAL A 544 -16.97 3.63 39.58
N LYS A 545 -15.65 3.74 39.34
CA LYS A 545 -14.70 4.04 40.42
C LYS A 545 -13.99 5.35 40.17
N PHE A 546 -14.05 6.21 41.16
CA PHE A 546 -13.12 7.31 41.34
C PHE A 546 -12.16 6.90 42.46
N LEU A 547 -10.90 6.69 42.13
CA LEU A 547 -9.83 6.30 43.06
C LEU A 547 -8.72 7.35 42.98
N ASN A 548 -8.32 7.97 44.09
CA ASN A 548 -7.27 8.99 44.11
C ASN A 548 -7.50 10.12 43.08
N THR A 549 -8.76 10.40 42.74
CA THR A 549 -9.13 11.41 41.73
C THR A 549 -9.23 12.79 42.38
N ARG A 550 -8.82 13.81 41.62
CA ARG A 550 -8.87 15.21 42.04
C ARG A 550 -9.76 16.01 41.09
N PHE A 551 -10.64 16.82 41.68
CA PHE A 551 -11.48 17.78 40.98
C PHE A 551 -11.10 19.18 41.47
N GLY A 552 -10.55 20.02 40.60
CA GLY A 552 -10.03 21.34 40.95
C GLY A 552 -11.13 22.40 41.09
N GLU A 553 -11.99 22.48 40.09
CA GLU A 553 -13.11 23.43 40.01
C GLU A 553 -14.48 22.73 40.19
N VAL A 554 -15.47 23.06 39.35
CA VAL A 554 -16.85 22.57 39.48
C VAL A 554 -16.99 21.14 38.95
N CYS A 555 -17.61 20.26 39.72
CA CYS A 555 -17.96 18.90 39.31
C CYS A 555 -19.48 18.71 39.34
N GLY A 556 -20.11 18.47 38.18
CA GLY A 556 -21.56 18.37 38.06
C GLY A 556 -22.05 17.01 37.57
N PHE A 557 -23.10 16.48 38.21
CA PHE A 557 -23.81 15.23 37.86
C PHE A 557 -25.31 15.47 37.63
N PHE A 558 -25.68 16.64 37.10
CA PHE A 558 -27.08 17.04 36.93
C PHE A 558 -27.87 16.02 36.09
N GLU A 559 -28.95 15.46 36.64
CA GLU A 559 -29.75 14.39 36.00
C GLU A 559 -28.94 13.15 35.55
N ALA A 560 -27.76 12.93 36.12
CA ALA A 560 -27.00 11.71 35.87
C ALA A 560 -27.70 10.50 36.50
N ARG A 561 -27.47 9.31 35.93
CA ARG A 561 -28.04 8.05 36.44
C ARG A 561 -26.96 7.01 36.65
N PHE A 562 -26.89 6.46 37.85
CA PHE A 562 -26.00 5.36 38.23
C PHE A 562 -26.83 4.09 38.45
N GLU A 563 -26.79 3.15 37.50
CA GLU A 563 -27.54 1.90 37.55
C GLU A 563 -26.77 0.77 38.28
N ASN A 564 -25.51 1.01 38.65
CA ASN A 564 -24.64 0.06 39.35
C ASN A 564 -23.79 0.78 40.42
N ASP A 565 -22.87 0.04 41.05
CA ASP A 565 -22.05 0.55 42.15
C ASP A 565 -21.17 1.73 41.71
N ILE A 566 -21.18 2.78 42.52
CA ILE A 566 -20.24 3.89 42.45
C ILE A 566 -19.36 3.92 43.70
N VAL A 567 -18.05 4.02 43.49
CA VAL A 567 -17.04 4.05 44.54
C VAL A 567 -16.25 5.34 44.45
N PHE A 568 -16.25 6.11 45.55
CA PHE A 568 -15.36 7.24 45.77
C PHE A 568 -14.34 6.84 46.82
N SER A 569 -13.06 6.71 46.45
CA SER A 569 -11.98 6.43 47.41
C SER A 569 -10.82 7.40 47.25
N TRP A 570 -10.39 8.04 48.34
CA TRP A 570 -9.23 8.95 48.36
C TRP A 570 -9.41 10.18 47.45
N ILE A 571 -10.63 10.74 47.40
CA ILE A 571 -11.01 11.82 46.47
C ILE A 571 -10.75 13.20 47.04
N ARG A 572 -10.36 14.16 46.19
CA ARG A 572 -10.25 15.58 46.58
C ARG A 572 -11.13 16.47 45.71
N PHE A 573 -11.99 17.26 46.34
CA PHE A 573 -12.80 18.29 45.71
C PHE A 573 -12.31 19.69 46.11
N GLY A 574 -11.76 20.44 45.15
CA GLY A 574 -11.32 21.83 45.29
C GLY A 574 -12.43 22.85 45.06
N GLY A 575 -13.44 22.52 44.23
CA GLY A 575 -14.58 23.37 43.94
C GLY A 575 -15.95 22.74 44.25
N PRO A 576 -17.05 23.43 43.88
CA PRO A 576 -18.41 22.97 44.14
C PRO A 576 -18.76 21.64 43.45
N VAL A 577 -19.58 20.81 44.10
CA VAL A 577 -20.05 19.53 43.58
C VAL A 577 -21.57 19.49 43.56
N SER A 578 -22.20 19.06 42.47
CA SER A 578 -23.66 18.99 42.39
C SER A 578 -24.16 17.63 41.91
N PHE A 579 -24.93 16.94 42.77
CA PHE A 579 -25.71 15.74 42.46
C PHE A 579 -27.21 16.04 42.32
N THR A 580 -27.55 17.24 41.83
CA THR A 580 -28.95 17.67 41.65
C THR A 580 -29.68 16.77 40.66
N CYS A 581 -30.83 16.23 41.06
CA CYS A 581 -31.64 15.29 40.27
C CYS A 581 -30.86 14.04 39.82
N THR A 582 -29.77 13.67 40.50
CA THR A 582 -29.02 12.44 40.22
C THR A 582 -29.77 11.24 40.79
N ASP A 583 -29.89 10.18 39.99
CA ASP A 583 -30.49 8.91 40.40
C ASP A 583 -29.41 7.87 40.72
N PHE A 584 -29.59 7.17 41.85
CA PHE A 584 -28.70 6.13 42.34
C PHE A 584 -29.50 4.85 42.57
N ALA A 585 -29.25 3.81 41.77
CA ALA A 585 -29.85 2.50 41.97
C ALA A 585 -29.38 1.83 43.28
N ARG A 586 -28.18 2.19 43.75
CA ARG A 586 -27.58 1.72 45.01
C ARG A 586 -26.87 2.89 45.71
N PRO A 587 -26.78 2.89 47.06
CA PRO A 587 -26.06 3.92 47.79
C PRO A 587 -24.58 4.02 47.38
N PRO A 588 -24.01 5.24 47.22
CA PRO A 588 -22.62 5.41 46.86
C PRO A 588 -21.68 4.91 47.98
N ARG A 589 -20.62 4.19 47.60
CA ARG A 589 -19.57 3.77 48.55
C ARG A 589 -18.53 4.87 48.67
N ILE A 590 -18.42 5.47 49.85
CA ILE A 590 -17.57 6.64 50.10
C ILE A 590 -16.50 6.28 51.13
N ASN A 591 -15.24 6.29 50.70
CA ASN A 591 -14.06 6.01 51.50
C ASN A 591 -13.10 7.21 51.42
N THR A 592 -12.90 7.94 52.51
CA THR A 592 -11.94 9.06 52.57
C THR A 592 -12.09 10.07 51.42
N VAL A 593 -12.97 11.05 51.59
CA VAL A 593 -13.18 12.13 50.63
C VAL A 593 -12.87 13.45 51.30
N TRP A 594 -11.96 14.22 50.71
CA TRP A 594 -11.57 15.54 51.16
C TRP A 594 -12.25 16.63 50.34
N VAL A 595 -12.71 17.66 51.05
CA VAL A 595 -13.39 18.81 50.46
C VAL A 595 -12.71 20.08 50.97
N ARG A 596 -12.35 21.01 50.09
CA ARG A 596 -11.67 22.25 50.51
C ARG A 596 -12.64 23.14 51.31
N ALA A 597 -12.43 23.28 52.62
CA ALA A 597 -13.26 23.99 53.60
C ALA A 597 -13.22 25.52 53.47
N ASP A 598 -12.14 26.11 52.93
CA ASP A 598 -12.00 27.57 52.75
C ASP A 598 -12.71 28.11 51.49
N VAL A 599 -13.98 27.75 51.35
CA VAL A 599 -14.94 28.51 50.56
C VAL A 599 -16.10 28.72 51.50
N ARG A 600 -16.36 29.97 51.93
CA ARG A 600 -17.36 30.38 52.94
C ARG A 600 -18.83 29.99 52.65
N LYS A 601 -19.06 29.02 51.76
CA LYS A 601 -20.31 28.67 51.07
C LYS A 601 -20.38 27.22 50.55
N ILE A 602 -19.65 26.23 51.10
CA ILE A 602 -19.81 24.82 50.64
C ILE A 602 -21.24 24.30 50.91
N GLY A 603 -21.93 24.86 51.92
CA GLY A 603 -23.36 24.62 52.12
C GLY A 603 -24.31 25.43 51.22
N SER A 604 -23.82 26.38 50.41
CA SER A 604 -24.68 27.30 49.65
C SER A 604 -24.65 27.09 48.13
N GLY A 605 -24.13 25.96 47.65
CA GLY A 605 -24.05 25.67 46.21
C GLY A 605 -23.70 24.23 45.86
N SER A 606 -23.07 23.47 46.76
CA SER A 606 -22.87 22.03 46.57
C SER A 606 -24.11 21.24 46.99
N VAL A 607 -24.43 20.19 46.23
CA VAL A 607 -25.49 19.23 46.53
C VAL A 607 -24.86 17.85 46.59
N TRP A 608 -24.79 17.26 47.78
CA TRP A 608 -24.15 15.97 48.03
C TRP A 608 -25.15 14.80 47.91
N PRO A 609 -24.67 13.55 47.72
CA PRO A 609 -25.55 12.38 47.71
C PRO A 609 -26.33 12.25 49.02
N PRO A 610 -27.57 11.71 49.00
CA PRO A 610 -28.39 11.55 50.20
C PRO A 610 -27.66 10.78 51.32
N GLY A 611 -27.82 11.23 52.57
CA GLY A 611 -27.22 10.58 53.74
C GLY A 611 -25.74 10.89 53.97
N THR A 612 -25.22 11.97 53.39
CA THR A 612 -23.82 12.43 53.60
C THR A 612 -23.78 13.81 54.27
N GLU A 613 -22.75 14.05 55.07
CA GLU A 613 -22.47 15.34 55.71
C GLU A 613 -20.97 15.69 55.63
N VAL A 614 -20.65 16.98 55.56
CA VAL A 614 -19.26 17.46 55.56
C VAL A 614 -18.86 17.82 56.98
N ARG A 615 -17.78 17.20 57.48
CA ARG A 615 -17.19 17.51 58.80
C ARG A 615 -15.86 18.23 58.64
N ASP A 616 -15.65 19.25 59.47
CA ASP A 616 -14.37 19.97 59.56
C ASP A 616 -13.30 19.07 60.20
N VAL A 617 -12.07 19.14 59.68
CA VAL A 617 -10.92 18.36 60.15
C VAL A 617 -9.90 19.32 60.73
N CYS A 618 -10.27 19.99 61.82
CA CYS A 618 -9.33 20.80 62.60
C CYS A 618 -8.75 20.02 63.80
N GLU A 619 -7.90 19.02 63.54
CA GLU A 619 -6.84 18.56 64.48
C GLU A 619 -5.59 18.11 63.66
N ARG A 620 -4.48 18.88 63.70
CA ARG A 620 -3.20 18.76 62.92
C ARG A 620 -2.19 17.77 63.59
N PRO A 621 -0.95 17.44 63.07
CA PRO A 621 -0.23 17.92 61.87
C PRO A 621 0.52 16.82 61.02
N TYR A 622 0.48 16.93 59.69
CA TYR A 622 1.69 16.85 58.85
C TYR A 622 1.45 17.66 57.57
N VAL A 623 2.37 18.59 57.31
CA VAL A 623 2.29 19.73 56.38
C VAL A 623 2.30 19.24 54.91
N ALA A 624 1.44 19.75 54.00
CA ALA A 624 1.75 20.97 53.25
C ALA A 624 0.51 21.73 52.69
N SER A 625 0.42 23.01 53.10
CA SER A 625 -0.08 24.22 52.42
C SER A 625 -1.07 24.12 51.25
N GLU A 626 -2.37 24.33 51.52
CA GLU A 626 -3.27 25.41 51.02
C GLU A 626 -4.74 25.04 51.31
N GLY A 627 -5.44 25.92 52.05
CA GLY A 627 -6.86 25.82 52.41
C GLY A 627 -7.18 24.82 53.53
N GLU A 628 -8.04 25.18 54.48
CA GLU A 628 -8.61 24.23 55.44
C GLU A 628 -9.35 23.13 54.63
N TRP A 629 -9.18 21.84 54.94
CA TRP A 629 -9.87 20.74 54.24
C TRP A 629 -10.77 19.99 55.23
N GLY A 630 -12.03 19.78 54.86
CA GLY A 630 -12.98 18.91 55.56
C GLY A 630 -12.98 17.49 54.98
N THR A 631 -13.65 16.57 55.68
CA THR A 631 -13.93 15.21 55.20
C THR A 631 -15.42 14.97 55.06
N LEU A 632 -15.84 14.38 53.93
CA LEU A 632 -17.21 13.90 53.76
C LEU A 632 -17.39 12.58 54.50
N VAL A 633 -18.40 12.50 55.35
CA VAL A 633 -18.74 11.29 56.11
C VAL A 633 -20.21 10.93 55.91
N LEU A 634 -20.55 9.67 56.18
CA LEU A 634 -21.94 9.23 56.20
C LEU A 634 -22.64 9.84 57.42
N ALA A 635 -23.82 10.42 57.20
CA ALA A 635 -24.64 10.98 58.27
C ALA A 635 -25.02 9.86 59.25
N ARG A 636 -24.86 10.12 60.55
CA ARG A 636 -25.24 9.14 61.58
C ARG A 636 -26.78 9.05 61.64
N PRO A 637 -27.36 7.85 61.81
CA PRO A 637 -28.82 7.70 61.93
C PRO A 637 -29.46 8.40 63.15
N ASP A 638 -28.67 8.80 64.16
CA ASP A 638 -29.18 9.16 65.50
C ASP A 638 -28.83 10.59 65.97
N ASP A 639 -28.88 11.60 65.10
CA ASP A 639 -28.86 13.00 65.57
C ASP A 639 -30.09 13.75 65.03
N PRO A 640 -31.19 13.83 65.81
CA PRO A 640 -32.39 14.52 65.38
C PRO A 640 -32.11 16.02 65.35
N ALA A 641 -32.44 16.63 64.22
CA ALA A 641 -32.39 18.07 64.02
C ALA A 641 -33.06 18.83 65.18
N GLY A 642 -32.29 19.72 65.83
CA GLY A 642 -32.78 20.92 66.48
C GLY A 642 -33.43 20.78 67.86
N SER A 643 -32.64 20.86 68.93
CA SER A 643 -33.08 21.55 70.15
C SER A 643 -31.90 22.19 70.89
N HIS A 644 -31.60 23.45 70.55
CA HIS A 644 -30.89 24.34 71.46
C HIS A 644 -31.84 25.48 71.82
N ALA A 645 -32.70 25.23 72.80
CA ALA A 645 -33.19 26.29 73.66
C ALA A 645 -32.09 26.59 74.69
N PRO A 646 -31.74 27.86 74.95
CA PRO A 646 -30.78 28.19 76.00
C PRO A 646 -31.43 27.91 77.37
N PRO A 647 -30.67 27.50 78.39
CA PRO A 647 -31.24 27.34 79.72
C PRO A 647 -31.66 28.71 80.27
N GLU A 648 -32.95 28.86 80.54
CA GLU A 648 -33.47 29.97 81.34
C GLU A 648 -32.89 29.90 82.75
N ASN A 649 -32.32 31.03 83.17
CA ASN A 649 -32.05 31.37 84.56
C ASN A 649 -33.32 31.18 85.39
N SER A 650 -33.31 30.25 86.35
CA SER A 650 -34.25 30.30 87.47
C SER A 650 -33.53 30.77 88.74
N THR A 651 -33.88 32.00 89.11
CA THR A 651 -33.81 32.52 90.47
C THR A 651 -34.74 31.75 91.41
N ARG A 652 -34.22 31.51 92.62
CA ARG A 652 -34.82 31.02 93.88
C ARG A 652 -34.79 29.52 94.15
#